data_AF-A0A7G9T526-F1
#
_entry.id   AF-A0A7G9T526-F1
#
_cell.length_a   1.000
_cell.length_b   1.000
_cell.length_c   1.000
_cell.angle_alpha   90.00
_cell.angle_beta   90.00
_cell.angle_gamma   90.00
#
_symmetry.space_group_name_H-M   'P 1'
#
loop_
_entity.id
_entity.type
_entity.pdbx_description
1 polymer ?
#
loop_
_entity_poly.entity_id
_entity_poly.type
_entity_poly.pdbx_seq_one_letter_code
_entity_poly.pdbx_strand_id
1 'polypeptide(L)'
;MKSKHNISPLKYLLILFLLPVILGLFKPTVQADTISNFKNWVAPGVRSSATRYNTWGSVMMAQAALESGWGQSALSTQANNFFGIKGTYNGQYVTMRTAEYDANGNIYYVNAQFRKYPSPEQSMDDNGSLIRNGLSWNHAYYSQSWKENAKTYQDAARALVGKYATDPNYGSKLIDLISQNGFDKLVDGNYITYARDVNYDAKIIDNNSGAGIDKNQPYLIPGSEHFGWVRDYKGQIIHIKRELTTSNTNVVWVEFSLDGQILYMQKDYAMQGMFVLETKPVNYTAHIDGINSGSGIDEFQPYQVAGSQHFGYARDYAGQEIKVVNEIKTSHQNVTWVEFELNGHRVYMDKASISQNDYIVSYKPVNYTTKIIGDNATAGIDTVKPWRIDGSQRFGYVGQYKNQEITVTAEIRTAYNDVTWVEFKLNGQTVYTDIANLKRYATITQSVDVNYTATIQAKNSNQGIDTVQPYNVAGSQHFGWARDYDGKLITVTKEITTTDNVTWVQFNLNGITVYMQKDLVKPGAFILETKPVNYTAHIDGINSGSGIDEFQPYQVAGSQHFGYARDYAGQEIKVVNEIKTSHQNVTWVEFELNSHRVYMDKASISQNDYIVSYKPVNYTTKIIGDNATAGIDTVKPWRIDGSQRFGYVGQYKNQEITVTAEIRTAYNDVTWVEFKLNGQTVYTDIANLKRYATITQSVDVNYTATIQAKNSNQGIDTVQPYNVAGSQHFGWARDYDGKLITVTKEITTTDNVTWVQFNLNGTTVFMDKTLLLQQQNQEVTVINRKVVNYNATIIVDQSSGQGINANQPYLVPGSTFYGWANQYSGQKIQVIAELVTSNAPDIVWIEFKLNNTIVFIDKSCVIVG
;
A
#
# COMPACT_ATOMS: atom_id res chain seq x y z
N MET A 1 25.89 30.16 -46.71
CA MET A 1 25.28 30.73 -47.94
C MET A 1 25.78 29.95 -49.15
N LYS A 2 24.94 29.14 -49.80
CA LYS A 2 25.24 28.57 -51.12
C LYS A 2 24.20 29.10 -52.11
N SER A 3 24.68 29.84 -53.10
CA SER A 3 24.01 30.26 -54.34
C SER A 3 25.18 30.67 -55.26
N LYS A 4 25.31 30.33 -56.55
CA LYS A 4 24.35 30.07 -57.62
C LYS A 4 25.04 29.28 -58.75
N HIS A 5 24.20 28.71 -59.61
CA HIS A 5 24.48 28.05 -60.88
C HIS A 5 25.25 28.88 -61.92
N ASN A 6 25.88 28.19 -62.88
CA ASN A 6 25.78 28.50 -64.31
C ASN A 6 26.10 27.25 -65.16
N ILE A 7 25.11 26.74 -65.90
CA ILE A 7 25.30 25.83 -67.05
C ILE A 7 24.39 26.34 -68.19
N SER A 8 24.95 26.48 -69.39
CA SER A 8 24.27 26.74 -70.65
C SER A 8 23.81 25.43 -71.35
N PRO A 9 22.76 25.46 -72.20
CA PRO A 9 22.01 24.28 -72.63
C PRO A 9 22.49 23.72 -73.98
N LEU A 10 22.46 22.38 -74.15
CA LEU A 10 21.96 21.66 -75.35
C LEU A 10 22.28 20.16 -75.24
N LYS A 11 21.25 19.31 -75.32
CA LYS A 11 21.23 18.06 -76.12
C LYS A 11 19.81 17.48 -76.11
N TYR A 12 19.17 17.61 -77.27
CA TYR A 12 17.79 17.30 -77.59
C TYR A 12 17.49 15.79 -77.57
N LEU A 13 16.31 15.42 -77.06
CA LEU A 13 15.64 14.16 -77.42
C LEU A 13 14.73 14.46 -78.62
N LEU A 14 15.27 14.29 -79.82
CA LEU A 14 14.50 14.30 -81.07
C LEU A 14 14.09 12.85 -81.32
N ILE A 15 12.81 12.49 -81.15
CA ILE A 15 12.29 11.20 -81.60
C ILE A 15 11.97 11.36 -83.08
N LEU A 16 12.97 11.12 -83.94
CA LEU A 16 12.78 11.00 -85.38
C LEU A 16 12.59 9.53 -85.76
N PHE A 17 11.63 9.29 -86.64
CA PHE A 17 11.22 7.97 -87.12
C PHE A 17 12.38 7.07 -87.54
N LEU A 18 12.48 5.92 -86.88
CA LEU A 18 13.02 4.71 -87.48
C LEU A 18 11.97 4.19 -88.48
N LEU A 19 12.12 4.54 -89.75
CA LEU A 19 11.63 3.70 -90.84
C LEU A 19 12.67 2.59 -91.05
N PRO A 20 12.43 1.33 -90.70
CA PRO A 20 13.15 0.24 -91.34
C PRO A 20 12.58 0.10 -92.75
N VAL A 21 13.16 0.79 -93.73
CA VAL A 21 13.09 0.32 -95.11
C VAL A 21 14.00 -0.91 -95.20
N ILE A 22 13.39 -2.09 -95.12
CA ILE A 22 13.90 -3.29 -95.76
C ILE A 22 12.84 -3.73 -96.77
N LEU A 23 13.13 -3.51 -98.06
CA LEU A 23 12.48 -4.21 -99.16
C LEU A 23 12.98 -5.66 -99.13
N GLY A 24 12.06 -6.61 -98.96
CA GLY A 24 12.34 -8.04 -98.97
C GLY A 24 11.07 -8.87 -98.80
N LEU A 25 10.21 -8.84 -99.83
CA LEU A 25 9.22 -9.87 -100.20
C LEU A 25 8.73 -10.82 -99.07
N PHE A 26 7.74 -10.39 -98.29
CA PHE A 26 6.71 -11.30 -97.79
C PHE A 26 5.35 -10.64 -97.92
N LYS A 27 4.48 -11.27 -98.69
CA LYS A 27 3.07 -10.89 -98.84
C LYS A 27 2.40 -11.00 -97.46
N PRO A 28 1.62 -10.00 -97.00
CA PRO A 28 0.78 -10.21 -95.84
C PRO A 28 -0.43 -11.01 -96.30
N THR A 29 -0.51 -12.27 -95.89
CA THR A 29 -1.75 -13.05 -95.92
C THR A 29 -2.12 -13.47 -94.51
N VAL A 30 -3.15 -12.79 -93.98
CA VAL A 30 -4.13 -13.17 -92.93
C VAL A 30 -3.59 -13.34 -91.50
N GLN A 31 -3.88 -12.53 -90.46
CA GLN A 31 -5.07 -11.76 -90.02
C GLN A 31 -6.11 -12.57 -89.22
N ALA A 32 -5.83 -12.80 -87.91
CA ALA A 32 -6.81 -12.86 -86.80
C ALA A 32 -6.13 -12.99 -85.41
N ASP A 33 -5.06 -13.79 -85.29
CA ASP A 33 -4.46 -14.12 -83.98
C ASP A 33 -3.53 -13.04 -83.41
N THR A 34 -2.69 -12.40 -84.22
CA THR A 34 -1.67 -11.47 -83.68
C THR A 34 -2.25 -10.14 -83.19
N ILE A 35 -3.25 -9.59 -83.89
CA ILE A 35 -3.90 -8.32 -83.52
C ILE A 35 -4.76 -8.49 -82.26
N SER A 36 -5.54 -9.57 -82.17
CA SER A 36 -6.36 -9.86 -80.98
C SER A 36 -5.48 -10.16 -79.77
N ASN A 37 -4.39 -10.91 -79.95
CA ASN A 37 -3.41 -11.16 -78.88
C ASN A 37 -2.73 -9.87 -78.44
N PHE A 38 -2.32 -9.01 -79.39
CA PHE A 38 -1.77 -7.70 -79.07
C PHE A 38 -2.76 -6.87 -78.25
N LYS A 39 -4.03 -6.80 -78.68
CA LYS A 39 -5.09 -6.07 -77.97
C LYS A 39 -5.23 -6.52 -76.52
N ASN A 40 -5.37 -7.82 -76.31
CA ASN A 40 -5.54 -8.40 -74.97
C ASN A 40 -4.30 -8.19 -74.10
N TRP A 41 -3.12 -8.24 -74.71
CA TRP A 41 -1.86 -8.09 -74.00
C TRP A 41 -1.62 -6.67 -73.51
N VAL A 42 -1.83 -5.66 -74.36
CA VAL A 42 -1.46 -4.26 -74.01
C VAL A 42 -2.62 -3.46 -73.42
N ALA A 43 -3.88 -3.84 -73.67
CA ALA A 43 -5.04 -3.07 -73.20
C ALA A 43 -5.07 -2.85 -71.67
N PRO A 44 -4.74 -3.83 -70.80
CA PRO A 44 -4.67 -3.59 -69.36
C PRO A 44 -3.66 -2.50 -68.99
N GLY A 45 -2.45 -2.55 -69.55
CA GLY A 45 -1.40 -1.56 -69.33
C GLY A 45 -1.76 -0.18 -69.87
N VAL A 46 -2.34 -0.13 -71.06
CA VAL A 46 -2.84 1.12 -71.67
C VAL A 46 -3.93 1.75 -70.82
N ARG A 47 -4.94 0.98 -70.37
CA ARG A 47 -6.02 1.49 -69.50
C ARG A 47 -5.45 2.07 -68.21
N SER A 48 -4.53 1.34 -67.57
CA SER A 48 -3.89 1.77 -66.33
C SER A 48 -3.10 3.07 -66.52
N SER A 49 -2.23 3.12 -67.54
CA SER A 49 -1.39 4.29 -67.82
C SER A 49 -2.22 5.50 -68.26
N ALA A 50 -3.13 5.32 -69.22
CA ALA A 50 -3.96 6.41 -69.74
C ALA A 50 -4.86 7.03 -68.66
N THR A 51 -5.37 6.21 -67.73
CA THR A 51 -6.11 6.70 -66.56
C THR A 51 -5.19 7.48 -65.63
N ARG A 52 -4.01 6.94 -65.30
CA ARG A 52 -3.03 7.58 -64.40
C ARG A 52 -2.57 8.94 -64.91
N TYR A 53 -2.35 9.07 -66.21
CA TYR A 53 -1.77 10.26 -66.82
C TYR A 53 -2.78 11.18 -67.52
N ASN A 54 -4.07 10.87 -67.41
CA ASN A 54 -5.17 11.59 -68.08
C ASN A 54 -4.93 11.82 -69.59
N THR A 55 -4.56 10.74 -70.29
CA THR A 55 -4.34 10.74 -71.74
C THR A 55 -5.36 9.85 -72.45
N TRP A 56 -5.46 9.98 -73.77
CA TRP A 56 -6.30 9.08 -74.59
C TRP A 56 -5.64 7.71 -74.71
N GLY A 57 -6.28 6.69 -74.16
CA GLY A 57 -5.80 5.31 -74.18
C GLY A 57 -5.75 4.78 -75.59
N SER A 58 -6.75 5.09 -76.43
CA SER A 58 -6.76 4.69 -77.84
C SER A 58 -5.57 5.23 -78.62
N VAL A 59 -5.15 6.47 -78.35
CA VAL A 59 -3.95 7.08 -78.95
C VAL A 59 -2.70 6.34 -78.50
N MET A 60 -2.53 6.09 -77.20
CA MET A 60 -1.39 5.32 -76.69
C MET A 60 -1.35 3.89 -77.26
N MET A 61 -2.50 3.23 -77.40
CA MET A 61 -2.61 1.89 -77.96
C MET A 61 -2.25 1.86 -79.45
N ALA A 62 -2.67 2.88 -80.21
CA ALA A 62 -2.31 3.05 -81.60
C ALA A 62 -0.82 3.37 -81.77
N GLN A 63 -0.24 4.20 -80.89
CA GLN A 63 1.20 4.43 -80.86
C GLN A 63 1.94 3.13 -80.58
N ALA A 64 1.56 2.38 -79.55
CA ALA A 64 2.17 1.09 -79.25
C ALA A 64 2.09 0.13 -80.45
N ALA A 65 0.94 0.04 -81.12
CA ALA A 65 0.77 -0.82 -82.30
C ALA A 65 1.66 -0.37 -83.47
N LEU A 66 1.71 0.93 -83.76
CA LEU A 66 2.47 1.50 -84.88
C LEU A 66 3.97 1.40 -84.65
N GLU A 67 4.46 1.84 -83.48
CA GLU A 67 5.89 1.97 -83.19
C GLU A 67 6.56 0.60 -82.96
N SER A 68 5.82 -0.39 -82.45
CA SER A 68 6.35 -1.74 -82.20
C SER A 68 6.08 -2.75 -83.32
N GLY A 69 5.35 -2.37 -84.36
CA GLY A 69 4.85 -3.29 -85.37
C GLY A 69 3.97 -4.38 -84.75
N TRP A 70 2.92 -3.98 -84.01
CA TRP A 70 2.01 -4.88 -83.28
C TRP A 70 2.72 -5.79 -82.27
N GLY A 71 3.76 -5.26 -81.62
CA GLY A 71 4.56 -5.96 -80.60
C GLY A 71 5.65 -6.88 -81.15
N GLN A 72 5.81 -6.96 -82.48
CA GLN A 72 6.70 -7.93 -83.12
C GLN A 72 8.13 -7.43 -83.35
N SER A 73 8.41 -6.14 -83.14
CA SER A 73 9.76 -5.61 -83.29
C SER A 73 10.76 -6.28 -82.34
N ALA A 74 12.04 -6.33 -82.73
CA ALA A 74 13.11 -6.81 -81.86
C ALA A 74 13.16 -6.02 -80.53
N LEU A 75 12.85 -4.73 -80.57
CA LEU A 75 12.87 -3.87 -79.40
C LEU A 75 11.72 -4.17 -78.43
N SER A 76 10.49 -4.37 -78.93
CA SER A 76 9.34 -4.75 -78.09
C SER A 76 9.48 -6.17 -77.53
N THR A 77 10.00 -7.11 -78.31
CA THR A 77 10.15 -8.51 -77.88
C THR A 77 11.32 -8.73 -76.92
N GLN A 78 12.44 -8.04 -77.09
CA GLN A 78 13.64 -8.22 -76.23
C GLN A 78 13.69 -7.28 -75.03
N ALA A 79 12.98 -6.15 -75.09
CA ALA A 79 13.10 -5.10 -74.09
C ALA A 79 11.77 -4.55 -73.58
N ASN A 80 10.63 -5.11 -74.01
CA ASN A 80 9.28 -4.61 -73.71
C ASN A 80 9.12 -3.12 -74.02
N ASN A 81 9.89 -2.57 -74.95
CA ASN A 81 9.88 -1.14 -75.28
C ASN A 81 9.05 -0.92 -76.54
N PHE A 82 7.79 -0.52 -76.36
CA PHE A 82 6.81 -0.40 -77.43
C PHE A 82 6.84 0.96 -78.13
N PHE A 83 7.57 1.93 -77.59
CA PHE A 83 7.54 3.33 -78.04
C PHE A 83 8.92 3.86 -78.48
N GLY A 84 9.93 3.00 -78.53
CA GLY A 84 11.28 3.38 -78.98
C GLY A 84 12.03 4.33 -78.04
N ILE A 85 11.70 4.34 -76.74
CA ILE A 85 12.27 5.32 -75.79
C ILE A 85 13.75 5.00 -75.54
N LYS A 86 14.63 5.97 -75.86
CA LYS A 86 16.08 5.87 -75.67
C LYS A 86 16.51 6.09 -74.22
N GLY A 87 17.67 5.55 -73.85
CA GLY A 87 18.29 5.67 -72.53
C GLY A 87 18.14 4.42 -71.66
N THR A 88 18.11 4.61 -70.35
CA THR A 88 18.04 3.52 -69.35
C THR A 88 16.77 3.63 -68.51
N TYR A 89 16.13 2.50 -68.19
CA TYR A 89 15.03 2.43 -67.22
C TYR A 89 15.53 1.69 -65.97
N ASN A 90 15.66 2.40 -64.84
CA ASN A 90 16.28 1.85 -63.61
C ASN A 90 17.64 1.18 -63.89
N GLY A 91 18.47 1.82 -64.72
CA GLY A 91 19.78 1.30 -65.15
C GLY A 91 19.73 0.20 -66.22
N GLN A 92 18.56 -0.32 -66.58
CA GLN A 92 18.39 -1.36 -67.59
C GLN A 92 18.21 -0.78 -69.00
N TYR A 93 18.95 -1.33 -69.96
CA TYR A 93 18.86 -0.97 -71.37
C TYR A 93 19.22 -2.15 -72.28
N VAL A 94 18.85 -2.05 -73.55
CA VAL A 94 19.40 -2.87 -74.64
C VAL A 94 20.10 -1.95 -75.64
N THR A 95 21.24 -2.38 -76.16
CA THR A 95 21.92 -1.64 -77.23
C THR A 95 21.48 -2.21 -78.57
N MET A 96 20.87 -1.38 -79.41
CA MET A 96 20.42 -1.76 -80.74
C MET A 96 20.90 -0.75 -81.78
N ARG A 97 21.17 -1.24 -82.99
CA ARG A 97 21.51 -0.39 -84.14
C ARG A 97 20.24 0.34 -84.59
N THR A 98 20.32 1.67 -84.66
CA THR A 98 19.26 2.57 -85.12
C THR A 98 19.73 3.40 -86.30
N ALA A 99 18.80 3.79 -87.17
CA ALA A 99 19.02 4.82 -88.18
C ALA A 99 18.79 6.19 -87.54
N GLU A 100 19.64 7.16 -87.87
CA GLU A 100 19.58 8.55 -87.48
C GLU A 100 19.72 9.42 -88.73
N TYR A 101 19.21 10.65 -88.69
CA TYR A 101 19.41 11.63 -89.75
C TYR A 101 20.45 12.65 -89.32
N ASP A 102 21.41 12.96 -90.20
CA ASP A 102 22.34 14.07 -89.98
C ASP A 102 21.63 15.42 -90.15
N ALA A 103 22.33 16.53 -89.89
CA ALA A 103 21.77 17.88 -90.05
C ALA A 103 21.32 18.22 -91.48
N ASN A 104 21.73 17.42 -92.47
CA ASN A 104 21.39 17.58 -93.88
C ASN A 104 20.29 16.60 -94.34
N GLY A 105 19.76 15.76 -93.44
CA GLY A 105 18.72 14.78 -93.74
C GLY A 105 19.24 13.47 -94.36
N ASN A 106 20.54 13.17 -94.28
CA ASN A 106 21.07 11.86 -94.70
C ASN A 106 20.96 10.83 -93.58
N ILE A 107 20.57 9.60 -93.93
CA ILE A 107 20.51 8.49 -92.98
C ILE A 107 21.92 7.97 -92.69
N TYR A 108 22.27 7.85 -91.40
CA TYR A 108 23.41 7.10 -90.92
C TYR A 108 22.99 6.15 -89.79
N TYR A 109 23.81 5.14 -89.49
CA TYR A 109 23.48 4.15 -88.47
C TYR A 109 24.37 4.30 -87.25
N VAL A 110 23.77 4.23 -86.06
CA VAL A 110 24.49 4.24 -84.78
C VAL A 110 23.96 3.16 -83.85
N ASN A 111 24.79 2.71 -82.92
CA ASN A 111 24.32 1.92 -81.79
C ASN A 111 23.78 2.87 -80.72
N ALA A 112 22.50 2.73 -80.37
CA ALA A 112 21.86 3.51 -79.33
C ALA A 112 21.38 2.61 -78.19
N GLN A 113 21.40 3.14 -76.97
CA GLN A 113 20.79 2.50 -75.82
C GLN A 113 19.29 2.80 -75.81
N PHE A 114 18.47 1.76 -75.74
CA PHE A 114 17.03 1.85 -75.54
C PHE A 114 16.65 1.31 -74.18
N ARG A 115 15.66 1.94 -73.54
CA ARG A 115 15.17 1.52 -72.23
C ARG A 115 14.68 0.07 -72.29
N LYS A 116 15.05 -0.73 -71.29
CA LYS A 116 14.56 -2.10 -71.11
C LYS A 116 13.58 -2.14 -69.95
N TYR A 117 12.33 -2.49 -70.23
CA TYR A 117 11.26 -2.53 -69.25
C TYR A 117 11.02 -3.95 -68.73
N PRO A 118 10.67 -4.11 -67.44
CA PRO A 118 10.30 -5.41 -66.88
C PRO A 118 9.07 -6.02 -67.57
N SER A 119 8.10 -5.19 -67.94
CA SER A 119 6.89 -5.59 -68.65
C SER A 119 6.42 -4.50 -69.61
N PRO A 120 5.55 -4.83 -70.58
CA PRO A 120 4.94 -3.86 -71.48
C PRO A 120 4.28 -2.69 -70.73
N GLU A 121 3.62 -2.98 -69.60
CA GLU A 121 2.92 -2.00 -68.77
C GLU A 121 3.84 -0.85 -68.34
N GLN A 122 5.11 -1.12 -67.98
CA GLN A 122 6.03 -0.02 -67.63
C GLN A 122 6.44 0.82 -68.83
N SER A 123 6.47 0.25 -70.04
CA SER A 123 6.70 1.03 -71.25
C SER A 123 5.50 1.95 -71.56
N MET A 124 4.28 1.47 -71.32
CA MET A 124 3.06 2.29 -71.43
C MET A 124 3.00 3.38 -70.36
N ASP A 125 3.42 3.07 -69.13
CA ASP A 125 3.50 4.05 -68.04
C ASP A 125 4.53 5.14 -68.36
N ASP A 126 5.70 4.78 -68.90
CA ASP A 126 6.74 5.73 -69.30
C ASP A 126 6.32 6.61 -70.49
N ASN A 127 5.59 6.04 -71.47
CA ASN A 127 4.98 6.83 -72.55
C ASN A 127 3.90 7.78 -72.02
N GLY A 128 2.99 7.32 -71.17
CA GLY A 128 1.96 8.16 -70.56
C GLY A 128 2.56 9.30 -69.75
N SER A 129 3.61 9.01 -68.96
CA SER A 129 4.39 10.00 -68.23
C SER A 129 5.05 11.01 -69.16
N LEU A 130 5.67 10.58 -70.27
CA LEU A 130 6.26 11.47 -71.26
C LEU A 130 5.22 12.42 -71.86
N ILE A 131 4.06 11.88 -72.28
CA ILE A 131 2.98 12.70 -72.84
C ILE A 131 2.46 13.67 -71.79
N ARG A 132 2.27 13.25 -70.54
CA ARG A 132 1.70 14.09 -69.49
C ARG A 132 2.68 15.11 -68.91
N ASN A 133 3.94 14.73 -68.72
CA ASN A 133 4.95 15.55 -68.05
C ASN A 133 5.88 16.27 -69.04
N GLY A 134 5.71 16.06 -70.34
CA GLY A 134 6.47 16.71 -71.39
C GLY A 134 7.95 16.36 -71.38
N LEU A 135 8.76 17.25 -71.96
CA LEU A 135 10.21 17.12 -72.02
C LEU A 135 10.86 17.89 -70.87
N SER A 136 12.09 17.54 -70.49
CA SER A 136 12.81 18.18 -69.38
C SER A 136 12.97 19.70 -69.50
N TRP A 137 12.89 20.24 -70.72
CA TRP A 137 12.97 21.68 -71.02
C TRP A 137 11.60 22.33 -71.28
N ASN A 138 10.53 21.53 -71.46
CA ASN A 138 9.17 22.02 -71.64
C ASN A 138 8.17 20.94 -71.21
N HIS A 139 7.70 21.07 -69.97
CA HIS A 139 6.72 20.15 -69.40
C HIS A 139 5.34 20.20 -70.07
N ALA A 140 5.01 21.30 -70.74
CA ALA A 140 3.75 21.47 -71.45
C ALA A 140 3.83 21.12 -72.95
N TYR A 141 4.94 20.52 -73.42
CA TYR A 141 5.20 20.32 -74.84
C TYR A 141 4.09 19.56 -75.57
N TYR A 142 3.56 18.50 -74.93
CA TYR A 142 2.46 17.68 -75.45
C TYR A 142 1.07 18.05 -74.88
N SER A 143 0.93 19.21 -74.22
CA SER A 143 -0.30 19.56 -73.51
C SER A 143 -1.57 19.53 -74.35
N GLN A 144 -1.46 19.84 -75.64
CA GLN A 144 -2.57 19.82 -76.59
C GLN A 144 -3.12 18.42 -76.89
N SER A 145 -2.44 17.33 -76.50
CA SER A 145 -2.94 15.96 -76.64
C SER A 145 -3.58 15.39 -75.37
N TRP A 146 -3.59 16.12 -74.25
CA TRP A 146 -4.19 15.68 -72.99
C TRP A 146 -5.72 15.68 -73.06
N LYS A 147 -6.39 14.83 -72.29
CA LYS A 147 -7.85 14.70 -72.32
C LYS A 147 -8.60 16.00 -72.03
N GLU A 148 -8.05 16.86 -71.16
CA GLU A 148 -8.65 18.17 -70.87
C GLU A 148 -8.54 19.19 -72.01
N ASN A 149 -7.60 19.01 -72.94
CA ASN A 149 -7.33 19.96 -74.03
C ASN A 149 -7.79 19.41 -75.41
N ALA A 150 -7.78 18.09 -75.58
CA ALA A 150 -8.27 17.38 -76.77
C ALA A 150 -9.55 16.61 -76.42
N LYS A 151 -10.69 17.10 -76.90
CA LYS A 151 -12.02 16.52 -76.61
C LYS A 151 -12.25 15.16 -77.27
N THR A 152 -11.44 14.81 -78.25
CA THR A 152 -11.53 13.56 -79.00
C THR A 152 -10.15 12.92 -79.18
N TYR A 153 -10.10 11.60 -79.38
CA TYR A 153 -8.84 10.94 -79.71
C TYR A 153 -8.24 11.45 -81.02
N GLN A 154 -9.08 11.94 -81.94
CA GLN A 154 -8.65 12.53 -83.20
C GLN A 154 -7.89 13.85 -82.97
N ASP A 155 -8.39 14.71 -82.08
CA ASP A 155 -7.71 15.96 -81.72
C ASP A 155 -6.37 15.66 -81.03
N ALA A 156 -6.37 14.67 -80.14
CA ALA A 156 -5.15 14.25 -79.44
C ALA A 156 -4.10 13.67 -80.41
N ALA A 157 -4.50 12.82 -81.36
CA ALA A 157 -3.61 12.27 -82.36
C ALA A 157 -3.03 13.36 -83.29
N ARG A 158 -3.84 14.33 -83.72
CA ARG A 158 -3.37 15.47 -84.53
C ARG A 158 -2.39 16.36 -83.78
N ALA A 159 -2.61 16.58 -82.48
CA ALA A 159 -1.75 17.40 -81.63
C ALA A 159 -0.32 16.83 -81.48
N LEU A 160 -0.09 15.56 -81.81
CA LEU A 160 1.22 14.91 -81.78
C LEU A 160 2.05 15.11 -83.06
N VAL A 161 1.44 15.56 -84.16
CA VAL A 161 2.13 15.82 -85.44
C VAL A 161 3.13 16.96 -85.28
N GLY A 162 4.36 16.76 -85.78
CA GLY A 162 5.46 17.73 -85.67
C GLY A 162 6.04 17.89 -84.25
N LYS A 163 5.46 17.21 -83.25
CA LYS A 163 5.92 17.26 -81.85
C LYS A 163 6.49 15.93 -81.39
N TYR A 164 5.66 14.87 -81.41
CA TYR A 164 6.08 13.52 -81.05
C TYR A 164 6.77 12.84 -82.23
N ALA A 165 6.29 13.14 -83.43
CA ALA A 165 6.69 12.52 -84.68
C ALA A 165 6.77 13.59 -85.77
N THR A 166 7.87 13.63 -86.54
CA THR A 166 8.07 14.60 -87.63
C THR A 166 7.29 14.28 -88.90
N ASP A 167 6.75 13.06 -89.03
CA ASP A 167 5.90 12.62 -90.14
C ASP A 167 4.59 13.45 -90.18
N PRO A 168 4.32 14.19 -91.27
CA PRO A 168 3.10 14.97 -91.40
C PRO A 168 1.82 14.11 -91.38
N ASN A 169 1.91 12.81 -91.68
CA ASN A 169 0.77 11.89 -91.71
C ASN A 169 0.58 11.10 -90.40
N TYR A 170 1.36 11.38 -89.35
CA TYR A 170 1.33 10.60 -88.12
C TYR A 170 -0.04 10.55 -87.46
N GLY A 171 -0.69 11.70 -87.31
CA GLY A 171 -2.01 11.79 -86.69
C GLY A 171 -3.06 10.96 -87.43
N SER A 172 -3.05 10.99 -88.77
CA SER A 172 -3.95 10.18 -89.60
C SER A 172 -3.71 8.68 -89.42
N LYS A 173 -2.45 8.23 -89.38
CA LYS A 173 -2.12 6.81 -89.13
C LYS A 173 -2.66 6.31 -87.79
N LEU A 174 -2.55 7.13 -86.73
CA LEU A 174 -3.09 6.77 -85.42
C LEU A 174 -4.62 6.70 -85.44
N ILE A 175 -5.29 7.68 -86.04
CA ILE A 175 -6.76 7.71 -86.17
C ILE A 175 -7.28 6.50 -86.94
N ASP A 176 -6.62 6.12 -88.03
CA ASP A 176 -6.98 4.94 -88.83
C ASP A 176 -6.83 3.65 -88.02
N LEU A 177 -5.72 3.51 -87.28
CA LEU A 177 -5.51 2.37 -86.39
C LEU A 177 -6.59 2.27 -85.31
N ILE A 178 -6.94 3.39 -84.66
CA ILE A 178 -7.96 3.43 -83.61
C ILE A 178 -9.32 2.98 -84.16
N SER A 179 -9.75 3.58 -85.27
CA SER A 179 -11.07 3.32 -85.86
C SER A 179 -11.22 1.91 -86.42
N GLN A 180 -10.22 1.40 -87.15
CA GLN A 180 -10.26 0.05 -87.73
C GLN A 180 -10.25 -1.06 -86.67
N ASN A 181 -9.67 -0.78 -85.49
CA ASN A 181 -9.47 -1.78 -84.45
C ASN A 181 -10.37 -1.61 -83.23
N GLY A 182 -11.18 -0.55 -83.17
CA GLY A 182 -12.05 -0.24 -82.05
C GLY A 182 -11.30 0.01 -80.74
N PHE A 183 -10.12 0.63 -80.81
CA PHE A 183 -9.31 0.91 -79.60
C PHE A 183 -10.02 1.88 -78.65
N ASP A 184 -10.74 2.85 -79.18
CA ASP A 184 -11.57 3.79 -78.40
C ASP A 184 -12.58 3.04 -77.51
N LYS A 185 -13.31 2.07 -78.07
CA LYS A 185 -14.26 1.24 -77.32
C LYS A 185 -13.57 0.36 -76.30
N LEU A 186 -12.37 -0.12 -76.62
CA LEU A 186 -11.63 -1.07 -75.79
C LEU A 186 -10.97 -0.42 -74.58
N VAL A 187 -10.42 0.80 -74.72
CA VAL A 187 -9.58 1.40 -73.68
C VAL A 187 -10.00 2.81 -73.24
N ASP A 188 -10.90 3.49 -73.96
CA ASP A 188 -11.48 4.78 -73.53
C ASP A 188 -12.93 4.67 -73.04
N GLY A 189 -13.64 3.56 -73.33
CA GLY A 189 -14.99 3.26 -72.82
C GLY A 189 -14.99 2.54 -71.46
N ASN A 190 -16.19 2.17 -70.95
CA ASN A 190 -16.32 1.40 -69.71
C ASN A 190 -15.87 -0.06 -69.89
N TYR A 191 -15.26 -0.66 -68.87
CA TYR A 191 -14.77 -2.04 -68.91
C TYR A 191 -14.90 -2.74 -67.54
N ILE A 192 -14.78 -4.07 -67.54
CA ILE A 192 -14.75 -4.87 -66.31
C ILE A 192 -13.38 -4.69 -65.63
N THR A 193 -13.38 -4.26 -64.38
CA THR A 193 -12.18 -4.03 -63.56
C THR A 193 -11.80 -5.25 -62.73
N TYR A 194 -12.80 -6.04 -62.33
CA TYR A 194 -12.61 -7.23 -61.50
C TYR A 194 -13.66 -8.28 -61.86
N ALA A 195 -13.28 -9.55 -61.83
CA ALA A 195 -14.22 -10.66 -61.94
C ALA A 195 -13.72 -11.83 -61.10
N ARG A 196 -14.63 -12.49 -60.37
CA ARG A 196 -14.35 -13.72 -59.62
C ARG A 196 -15.43 -14.75 -59.85
N ASP A 197 -15.04 -16.01 -59.88
CA ASP A 197 -15.97 -17.12 -59.95
C ASP A 197 -16.51 -17.43 -58.55
N VAL A 198 -17.81 -17.71 -58.47
CA VAL A 198 -18.55 -18.02 -57.25
C VAL A 198 -19.53 -19.16 -57.53
N ASN A 199 -20.06 -19.78 -56.48
CA ASN A 199 -20.99 -20.89 -56.58
C ASN A 199 -21.97 -20.85 -55.41
N TYR A 200 -23.07 -20.12 -55.57
CA TYR A 200 -24.13 -20.06 -54.56
C TYR A 200 -25.48 -19.75 -55.19
N ASP A 201 -26.55 -20.21 -54.53
CA ASP A 201 -27.91 -19.84 -54.88
C ASP A 201 -28.34 -18.55 -54.18
N ALA A 202 -29.07 -17.71 -54.89
CA ALA A 202 -29.59 -16.45 -54.37
C ALA A 202 -31.05 -16.24 -54.78
N LYS A 203 -31.82 -15.63 -53.88
CA LYS A 203 -33.19 -15.20 -54.15
C LYS A 203 -33.18 -13.77 -54.68
N ILE A 204 -33.90 -13.51 -55.76
CA ILE A 204 -34.12 -12.15 -56.27
C ILE A 204 -35.09 -11.42 -55.33
N ILE A 205 -34.70 -10.27 -54.77
CA ILE A 205 -35.47 -9.58 -53.71
C ILE A 205 -36.12 -8.24 -54.13
N ASP A 206 -35.69 -7.65 -55.26
CA ASP A 206 -36.16 -6.35 -55.78
C ASP A 206 -36.26 -5.25 -54.70
N ASN A 207 -35.10 -4.62 -54.44
CA ASN A 207 -34.97 -3.48 -53.52
C ASN A 207 -35.15 -2.11 -54.21
N ASN A 208 -35.35 -2.07 -55.53
CA ASN A 208 -35.52 -0.83 -56.30
C ASN A 208 -36.25 -1.12 -57.63
N SER A 209 -37.45 -0.55 -57.79
CA SER A 209 -38.42 -0.89 -58.85
C SER A 209 -38.02 -0.51 -60.30
N GLY A 210 -36.82 0.03 -60.50
CA GLY A 210 -36.26 0.42 -61.80
C GLY A 210 -34.93 -0.25 -62.16
N ALA A 211 -34.53 -1.32 -61.49
CA ALA A 211 -33.28 -2.03 -61.80
C ALA A 211 -33.43 -2.98 -63.00
N GLY A 212 -32.52 -2.86 -63.97
CA GLY A 212 -32.47 -3.73 -65.15
C GLY A 212 -31.66 -5.02 -64.92
N ILE A 213 -32.00 -6.02 -65.73
CA ILE A 213 -31.20 -7.21 -66.00
C ILE A 213 -30.72 -7.06 -67.45
N ASP A 214 -29.42 -7.27 -67.67
CA ASP A 214 -28.78 -7.14 -68.99
C ASP A 214 -28.18 -8.48 -69.42
N LYS A 215 -28.14 -8.73 -70.72
CA LYS A 215 -27.51 -9.92 -71.33
C LYS A 215 -26.20 -9.53 -72.01
N ASN A 216 -25.37 -10.55 -72.30
CA ASN A 216 -24.02 -10.46 -72.88
C ASN A 216 -22.96 -9.78 -72.00
N GLN A 217 -23.27 -8.63 -71.39
CA GLN A 217 -22.38 -7.87 -70.52
C GLN A 217 -23.19 -7.04 -69.49
N PRO A 218 -22.59 -6.66 -68.34
CA PRO A 218 -23.17 -5.69 -67.41
C PRO A 218 -23.55 -4.35 -68.04
N TYR A 219 -24.54 -3.66 -67.48
CA TYR A 219 -25.02 -2.36 -67.97
C TYR A 219 -23.88 -1.36 -68.23
N LEU A 220 -23.94 -0.66 -69.38
CA LEU A 220 -22.96 0.32 -69.87
C LEU A 220 -21.56 -0.22 -70.21
N ILE A 221 -21.34 -1.53 -70.16
CA ILE A 221 -20.17 -2.16 -70.78
C ILE A 221 -20.44 -2.33 -72.28
N PRO A 222 -19.47 -2.01 -73.18
CA PRO A 222 -19.63 -2.22 -74.61
C PRO A 222 -20.06 -3.65 -74.94
N GLY A 223 -21.17 -3.79 -75.69
CA GLY A 223 -21.78 -5.09 -76.00
C GLY A 223 -22.90 -5.53 -75.05
N SER A 224 -23.20 -4.74 -74.01
CA SER A 224 -24.36 -4.95 -73.14
C SER A 224 -25.67 -4.67 -73.87
N GLU A 225 -26.66 -5.56 -73.68
CA GLU A 225 -28.01 -5.43 -74.21
C GLU A 225 -29.03 -5.60 -73.08
N HIS A 226 -30.03 -4.73 -73.00
CA HIS A 226 -31.07 -4.84 -71.98
C HIS A 226 -31.93 -6.10 -72.20
N PHE A 227 -32.20 -6.85 -71.13
CA PHE A 227 -33.00 -8.08 -71.16
C PHE A 227 -34.38 -7.91 -70.51
N GLY A 228 -34.45 -7.32 -69.31
CA GLY A 228 -35.71 -7.14 -68.58
C GLY A 228 -35.53 -6.42 -67.25
N TRP A 229 -36.56 -6.37 -66.41
CA TRP A 229 -36.49 -5.72 -65.10
C TRP A 229 -36.39 -6.73 -63.96
N VAL A 230 -35.61 -6.41 -62.92
CA VAL A 230 -35.44 -7.25 -61.72
C VAL A 230 -36.79 -7.63 -61.09
N ARG A 231 -37.73 -6.68 -61.02
CA ARG A 231 -39.07 -6.87 -60.44
C ARG A 231 -39.85 -8.03 -61.08
N ASP A 232 -39.63 -8.30 -62.36
CA ASP A 232 -40.36 -9.32 -63.11
C ASP A 232 -39.92 -10.75 -62.68
N TYR A 233 -38.78 -10.85 -62.00
CA TYR A 233 -38.18 -12.10 -61.53
C TYR A 233 -38.09 -12.19 -60.00
N LYS A 234 -38.73 -11.25 -59.28
CA LYS A 234 -38.73 -11.22 -57.81
C LYS A 234 -39.20 -12.55 -57.22
N GLY A 235 -38.45 -13.07 -56.26
CA GLY A 235 -38.74 -14.29 -55.53
C GLY A 235 -38.17 -15.56 -56.15
N GLN A 236 -37.69 -15.52 -57.40
CA GLN A 236 -37.03 -16.65 -58.03
C GLN A 236 -35.67 -16.93 -57.39
N ILE A 237 -35.29 -18.20 -57.35
CA ILE A 237 -33.96 -18.64 -56.95
C ILE A 237 -33.12 -18.80 -58.21
N ILE A 238 -31.97 -18.14 -58.23
CA ILE A 238 -31.00 -18.17 -59.32
C ILE A 238 -29.65 -18.64 -58.82
N HIS A 239 -28.91 -19.32 -59.69
CA HIS A 239 -27.57 -19.79 -59.40
C HIS A 239 -26.53 -18.78 -59.87
N ILE A 240 -25.74 -18.24 -58.95
CA ILE A 240 -24.72 -17.23 -59.27
C ILE A 240 -23.39 -17.93 -59.58
N LYS A 241 -22.84 -17.61 -60.74
CA LYS A 241 -21.58 -18.20 -61.27
C LYS A 241 -20.39 -17.26 -61.12
N ARG A 242 -20.61 -15.95 -61.25
CA ARG A 242 -19.53 -14.95 -61.17
C ARG A 242 -20.01 -13.67 -60.53
N GLU A 243 -19.07 -12.95 -59.93
CA GLU A 243 -19.24 -11.57 -59.52
C GLU A 243 -18.26 -10.67 -60.28
N LEU A 244 -18.74 -9.56 -60.84
CA LEU A 244 -17.97 -8.65 -61.68
C LEU A 244 -18.07 -7.21 -61.18
N THR A 245 -17.01 -6.42 -61.34
CA THR A 245 -17.01 -4.98 -61.05
C THR A 245 -16.70 -4.21 -62.33
N THR A 246 -17.35 -3.06 -62.51
CA THR A 246 -17.29 -2.25 -63.73
C THR A 246 -16.65 -0.88 -63.47
N SER A 247 -15.94 -0.34 -64.46
CA SER A 247 -15.13 0.88 -64.32
C SER A 247 -15.93 2.17 -64.15
N ASN A 248 -17.22 2.17 -64.50
CA ASN A 248 -18.11 3.34 -64.46
C ASN A 248 -18.77 3.57 -63.11
N THR A 249 -19.05 2.52 -62.34
CA THR A 249 -19.89 2.64 -61.14
C THR A 249 -19.30 1.99 -59.89
N ASN A 250 -18.24 1.20 -60.01
CA ASN A 250 -17.74 0.32 -58.94
C ASN A 250 -18.81 -0.61 -58.35
N VAL A 251 -19.92 -0.82 -59.07
CA VAL A 251 -21.00 -1.73 -58.65
C VAL A 251 -20.59 -3.17 -58.94
N VAL A 252 -20.96 -4.07 -58.02
CA VAL A 252 -20.81 -5.51 -58.20
C VAL A 252 -22.03 -6.05 -58.93
N TRP A 253 -21.78 -6.72 -60.04
CA TRP A 253 -22.76 -7.44 -60.85
C TRP A 253 -22.63 -8.93 -60.58
N VAL A 254 -23.75 -9.64 -60.59
CA VAL A 254 -23.79 -11.11 -60.52
C VAL A 254 -24.10 -11.67 -61.91
N GLU A 255 -23.36 -12.70 -62.32
CA GLU A 255 -23.63 -13.50 -63.51
C GLU A 255 -24.44 -14.73 -63.12
N PHE A 256 -25.57 -14.94 -63.79
CA PHE A 256 -26.43 -16.11 -63.59
C PHE A 256 -26.99 -16.59 -64.92
N SER A 257 -27.57 -17.79 -64.93
CA SER A 257 -28.24 -18.34 -66.11
C SER A 257 -29.73 -18.46 -65.86
N LEU A 258 -30.53 -17.95 -66.80
CA LEU A 258 -31.98 -18.07 -66.80
C LEU A 258 -32.44 -18.36 -68.23
N ASP A 259 -33.27 -19.39 -68.42
CA ASP A 259 -33.78 -19.82 -69.74
C ASP A 259 -32.69 -20.01 -70.82
N GLY A 260 -31.51 -20.49 -70.41
CA GLY A 260 -30.37 -20.72 -71.30
C GLY A 260 -29.59 -19.46 -71.69
N GLN A 261 -29.99 -18.27 -71.21
CA GLN A 261 -29.25 -17.02 -71.41
C GLN A 261 -28.31 -16.72 -70.24
N ILE A 262 -27.18 -16.07 -70.54
CA ILE A 262 -26.26 -15.53 -69.53
C ILE A 262 -26.68 -14.09 -69.24
N LEU A 263 -27.09 -13.85 -68.00
CA LEU A 263 -27.66 -12.60 -67.54
C LEU A 263 -26.82 -11.97 -66.43
N TYR A 264 -26.92 -10.66 -66.34
CA TYR A 264 -26.21 -9.82 -65.38
C TYR A 264 -27.18 -8.89 -64.69
N MET A 265 -27.09 -8.78 -63.36
CA MET A 265 -27.79 -7.76 -62.59
C MET A 265 -26.92 -7.30 -61.43
N GLN A 266 -27.24 -6.16 -60.83
CA GLN A 266 -26.49 -5.71 -59.65
C GLN A 266 -26.73 -6.66 -58.49
N LYS A 267 -25.66 -6.96 -57.75
CA LYS A 267 -25.67 -7.92 -56.64
C LYS A 267 -26.68 -7.57 -55.56
N ASP A 268 -26.86 -6.29 -55.26
CA ASP A 268 -27.76 -5.82 -54.18
C ASP A 268 -29.24 -6.14 -54.41
N TYR A 269 -29.59 -6.64 -55.61
CA TYR A 269 -30.92 -7.10 -55.96
C TYR A 269 -31.09 -8.63 -55.83
N ALA A 270 -30.03 -9.34 -55.44
CA ALA A 270 -30.04 -10.74 -55.05
C ALA A 270 -29.56 -10.90 -53.60
N MET A 271 -30.30 -11.67 -52.81
CA MET A 271 -29.92 -12.03 -51.44
C MET A 271 -29.59 -13.51 -51.38
N GLN A 272 -28.45 -13.84 -50.77
CA GLN A 272 -28.09 -15.23 -50.50
C GLN A 272 -29.10 -15.82 -49.50
N GLY A 273 -29.77 -16.91 -49.87
CA GLY A 273 -30.69 -17.64 -48.97
C GLY A 273 -29.98 -18.69 -48.14
N MET A 274 -30.54 -19.08 -46.98
CA MET A 274 -30.04 -20.19 -46.17
C MET A 274 -30.39 -21.54 -46.83
N PHE A 275 -29.54 -22.56 -46.66
CA PHE A 275 -29.77 -23.91 -47.16
C PHE A 275 -29.38 -24.97 -46.12
N VAL A 276 -29.97 -26.16 -46.19
CA VAL A 276 -29.69 -27.28 -45.28
C VAL A 276 -28.35 -27.93 -45.66
N LEU A 277 -27.49 -28.13 -44.67
CA LEU A 277 -26.18 -28.79 -44.81
C LEU A 277 -26.24 -30.27 -44.39
N GLU A 278 -26.94 -30.57 -43.30
CA GLU A 278 -26.97 -31.89 -42.66
C GLU A 278 -28.29 -32.08 -41.90
N THR A 279 -28.87 -33.28 -41.98
CA THR A 279 -30.00 -33.71 -41.14
C THR A 279 -29.61 -34.98 -40.39
N LYS A 280 -29.66 -34.92 -39.06
CA LYS A 280 -29.31 -36.02 -38.15
C LYS A 280 -30.54 -36.50 -37.38
N PRO A 281 -31.00 -37.74 -37.59
CA PRO A 281 -32.07 -38.33 -36.78
C PRO A 281 -31.68 -38.47 -35.31
N VAL A 282 -32.61 -38.12 -34.41
CA VAL A 282 -32.46 -38.20 -32.96
C VAL A 282 -33.76 -38.66 -32.30
N ASN A 283 -33.72 -39.00 -31.00
CA ASN A 283 -34.90 -39.37 -30.24
C ASN A 283 -34.68 -39.03 -28.76
N TYR A 284 -35.06 -37.83 -28.35
CA TYR A 284 -35.04 -37.39 -26.95
C TYR A 284 -36.19 -36.43 -26.65
N THR A 285 -36.57 -36.36 -25.37
CA THR A 285 -37.51 -35.35 -24.87
C THR A 285 -36.76 -34.10 -24.40
N ALA A 286 -37.39 -32.95 -24.58
CA ALA A 286 -36.90 -31.66 -24.15
C ALA A 286 -38.07 -30.73 -23.82
N HIS A 287 -37.81 -29.64 -23.13
CA HIS A 287 -38.78 -28.56 -22.94
C HIS A 287 -38.45 -27.37 -23.81
N ILE A 288 -39.48 -26.67 -24.30
CA ILE A 288 -39.31 -25.38 -24.98
C ILE A 288 -38.92 -24.33 -23.95
N ASP A 289 -37.74 -23.72 -24.13
CA ASP A 289 -37.24 -22.68 -23.25
C ASP A 289 -37.83 -21.32 -23.65
N GLY A 290 -38.63 -20.72 -22.77
CA GLY A 290 -39.17 -19.37 -22.98
C GLY A 290 -38.14 -18.23 -22.90
N ILE A 291 -36.86 -18.56 -22.65
CA ILE A 291 -35.77 -17.61 -22.41
C ILE A 291 -35.39 -16.86 -23.69
N ASN A 292 -35.38 -17.55 -24.84
CA ASN A 292 -35.18 -16.94 -26.15
C ASN A 292 -36.53 -16.53 -26.75
N SER A 293 -37.23 -15.61 -26.07
CA SER A 293 -38.62 -15.25 -26.35
C SER A 293 -38.90 -14.69 -27.77
N GLY A 294 -37.85 -14.37 -28.54
CA GLY A 294 -37.93 -13.96 -29.95
C GLY A 294 -37.62 -15.06 -30.97
N SER A 295 -37.28 -16.29 -30.54
CA SER A 295 -36.99 -17.40 -31.46
C SER A 295 -38.26 -17.81 -32.19
N GLY A 296 -38.23 -17.71 -33.52
CA GLY A 296 -39.30 -18.19 -34.38
C GLY A 296 -39.39 -19.72 -34.36
N ILE A 297 -40.61 -20.21 -34.45
CA ILE A 297 -40.95 -21.57 -34.84
C ILE A 297 -41.47 -21.46 -36.28
N ASP A 298 -40.90 -22.26 -37.17
CA ASP A 298 -41.25 -22.26 -38.59
C ASP A 298 -41.74 -23.65 -39.01
N GLU A 299 -42.67 -23.70 -39.96
CA GLU A 299 -43.21 -24.91 -40.56
C GLU A 299 -42.56 -25.19 -41.92
N PHE A 300 -42.61 -26.46 -42.34
CA PHE A 300 -42.05 -27.01 -43.59
C PHE A 300 -40.52 -27.05 -43.67
N GLN A 301 -39.84 -25.95 -43.31
CA GLN A 301 -38.38 -25.81 -43.30
C GLN A 301 -37.89 -24.84 -42.21
N PRO A 302 -36.62 -24.95 -41.76
CA PRO A 302 -35.99 -23.99 -40.86
C PRO A 302 -36.04 -22.54 -41.36
N TYR A 303 -36.01 -21.57 -40.44
CA TYR A 303 -36.05 -20.13 -40.76
C TYR A 303 -35.10 -19.73 -41.90
N GLN A 304 -35.60 -18.93 -42.85
CA GLN A 304 -34.89 -18.43 -44.04
C GLN A 304 -34.36 -19.50 -45.02
N VAL A 305 -34.64 -20.78 -44.79
CA VAL A 305 -34.50 -21.83 -45.81
C VAL A 305 -35.67 -21.70 -46.79
N ALA A 306 -35.41 -21.92 -48.09
CA ALA A 306 -36.44 -21.84 -49.12
C ALA A 306 -37.64 -22.75 -48.80
N GLY A 307 -38.86 -22.16 -48.77
CA GLY A 307 -40.09 -22.87 -48.43
C GLY A 307 -40.50 -22.79 -46.95
N SER A 308 -39.67 -22.21 -46.08
CA SER A 308 -40.00 -21.95 -44.68
C SER A 308 -41.17 -20.98 -44.53
N GLN A 309 -42.09 -21.27 -43.61
CA GLN A 309 -43.22 -20.43 -43.26
C GLN A 309 -43.28 -20.23 -41.74
N HIS A 310 -43.44 -18.99 -41.30
CA HIS A 310 -43.51 -18.70 -39.87
C HIS A 310 -44.78 -19.27 -39.24
N PHE A 311 -44.62 -20.07 -38.19
CA PHE A 311 -45.71 -20.73 -37.45
C PHE A 311 -46.06 -19.98 -36.15
N GLY A 312 -45.06 -19.56 -35.38
CA GLY A 312 -45.26 -18.87 -34.10
C GLY A 312 -43.94 -18.61 -33.36
N TYR A 313 -44.00 -18.31 -32.06
CA TYR A 313 -42.80 -18.05 -31.25
C TYR A 313 -42.63 -19.06 -30.11
N ALA A 314 -41.37 -19.35 -29.77
CA ALA A 314 -41.02 -20.26 -28.67
C ALA A 314 -41.68 -19.88 -27.34
N ARG A 315 -41.80 -18.58 -27.05
CA ARG A 315 -42.42 -18.06 -25.81
C ARG A 315 -43.87 -18.50 -25.62
N ASP A 316 -44.60 -18.71 -26.72
CA ASP A 316 -46.03 -19.04 -26.66
C ASP A 316 -46.25 -20.49 -26.17
N TYR A 317 -45.18 -21.30 -26.17
CA TYR A 317 -45.17 -22.71 -25.79
C TYR A 317 -44.15 -23.01 -24.68
N ALA A 318 -43.68 -21.98 -23.96
CA ALA A 318 -42.64 -22.13 -22.94
C ALA A 318 -43.02 -23.14 -21.85
N GLY A 319 -42.11 -24.07 -21.56
CA GLY A 319 -42.29 -25.15 -20.58
C GLY A 319 -43.00 -26.40 -21.13
N GLN A 320 -43.57 -26.35 -22.33
CA GLN A 320 -44.16 -27.52 -22.97
C GLN A 320 -43.07 -28.57 -23.27
N GLU A 321 -43.34 -29.82 -22.91
CA GLU A 321 -42.50 -30.95 -23.29
C GLU A 321 -42.73 -31.31 -24.77
N ILE A 322 -41.64 -31.55 -25.48
CA ILE A 322 -41.63 -31.94 -26.89
C ILE A 322 -40.72 -33.15 -27.09
N LYS A 323 -40.99 -33.90 -28.16
CA LYS A 323 -40.15 -35.00 -28.62
C LYS A 323 -39.40 -34.59 -29.88
N VAL A 324 -38.08 -34.47 -29.77
CA VAL A 324 -37.21 -34.09 -30.90
C VAL A 324 -36.89 -35.32 -31.74
N VAL A 325 -37.10 -35.22 -33.05
CA VAL A 325 -36.92 -36.32 -34.02
C VAL A 325 -35.76 -36.11 -34.99
N ASN A 326 -35.38 -34.86 -35.29
CA ASN A 326 -34.20 -34.55 -36.10
C ASN A 326 -33.46 -33.31 -35.57
N GLU A 327 -32.15 -33.26 -35.77
CA GLU A 327 -31.30 -32.08 -35.66
C GLU A 327 -30.77 -31.69 -37.04
N ILE A 328 -30.95 -30.44 -37.46
CA ILE A 328 -30.72 -29.97 -38.83
C ILE A 328 -29.75 -28.80 -38.82
N LYS A 329 -28.61 -28.92 -39.48
CA LYS A 329 -27.67 -27.81 -39.65
C LYS A 329 -27.94 -27.06 -40.95
N THR A 330 -27.85 -25.74 -40.89
CA THR A 330 -28.04 -24.86 -42.06
C THR A 330 -26.78 -24.05 -42.36
N SER A 331 -26.70 -23.45 -43.54
CA SER A 331 -25.56 -22.67 -44.02
C SER A 331 -25.35 -21.32 -43.31
N HIS A 332 -26.22 -20.96 -42.36
CA HIS A 332 -26.10 -19.75 -41.57
C HIS A 332 -25.50 -20.02 -40.19
N GLN A 333 -24.35 -19.40 -39.92
CA GLN A 333 -23.76 -19.23 -38.60
C GLN A 333 -23.67 -20.51 -37.73
N ASN A 334 -23.64 -21.71 -38.32
CA ASN A 334 -23.66 -23.00 -37.63
C ASN A 334 -24.85 -23.23 -36.68
N VAL A 335 -25.99 -22.56 -36.92
CA VAL A 335 -27.20 -22.80 -36.13
C VAL A 335 -27.75 -24.19 -36.43
N THR A 336 -28.04 -24.94 -35.36
CA THR A 336 -28.69 -26.26 -35.42
C THR A 336 -30.16 -26.09 -35.07
N TRP A 337 -31.05 -26.55 -35.93
CA TRP A 337 -32.48 -26.55 -35.74
C TRP A 337 -32.93 -27.91 -35.23
N VAL A 338 -33.97 -27.95 -34.42
CA VAL A 338 -34.65 -29.18 -33.99
C VAL A 338 -35.98 -29.31 -34.70
N GLU A 339 -36.30 -30.53 -35.11
CA GLU A 339 -37.60 -30.89 -35.67
C GLU A 339 -38.42 -31.66 -34.65
N PHE A 340 -39.69 -31.28 -34.50
CA PHE A 340 -40.64 -31.93 -33.61
C PHE A 340 -42.07 -31.69 -34.08
N GLU A 341 -43.02 -32.42 -33.50
CA GLU A 341 -44.46 -32.22 -33.73
C GLU A 341 -45.01 -31.26 -32.66
N LEU A 342 -45.75 -30.23 -33.09
CA LEU A 342 -46.44 -29.29 -32.22
C LEU A 342 -47.85 -29.06 -32.75
N ASN A 343 -48.86 -29.39 -31.95
CA ASN A 343 -50.28 -29.27 -32.33
C ASN A 343 -50.64 -29.97 -33.66
N GLY A 344 -49.98 -31.09 -33.98
CA GLY A 344 -50.17 -31.82 -35.24
C GLY A 344 -49.40 -31.26 -36.44
N HIS A 345 -48.62 -30.19 -36.26
CA HIS A 345 -47.76 -29.60 -37.28
C HIS A 345 -46.31 -30.04 -37.13
N ARG A 346 -45.64 -30.26 -38.27
CA ARG A 346 -44.20 -30.57 -38.31
C ARG A 346 -43.42 -29.26 -38.34
N VAL A 347 -42.79 -28.92 -37.22
CA VAL A 347 -42.18 -27.61 -37.00
C VAL A 347 -40.69 -27.70 -36.72
N TYR A 348 -40.00 -26.56 -36.91
CA TYR A 348 -38.58 -26.38 -36.73
C TYR A 348 -38.32 -25.17 -35.82
N MET A 349 -37.38 -25.31 -34.90
CA MET A 349 -36.97 -24.24 -34.00
C MET A 349 -35.47 -24.32 -33.75
N ASP A 350 -34.83 -23.22 -33.37
CA ASP A 350 -33.44 -23.24 -32.91
C ASP A 350 -33.27 -24.23 -31.74
N LYS A 351 -32.28 -25.12 -31.83
CA LYS A 351 -31.93 -26.06 -30.75
C LYS A 351 -31.58 -25.34 -29.45
N ALA A 352 -31.05 -24.12 -29.51
CA ALA A 352 -30.76 -23.31 -28.33
C ALA A 352 -32.02 -22.83 -27.59
N SER A 353 -33.21 -23.01 -28.19
CA SER A 353 -34.51 -22.66 -27.59
C SER A 353 -35.18 -23.86 -26.92
N ILE A 354 -34.44 -24.95 -26.71
CA ILE A 354 -34.91 -26.12 -25.95
C ILE A 354 -33.86 -26.54 -24.90
N SER A 355 -34.34 -27.10 -23.80
CA SER A 355 -33.49 -27.71 -22.79
C SER A 355 -33.84 -29.19 -22.60
N GLN A 356 -32.82 -30.05 -22.64
CA GLN A 356 -33.02 -31.49 -22.37
C GLN A 356 -33.45 -31.72 -20.91
N ASN A 357 -34.23 -32.78 -20.67
CA ASN A 357 -34.69 -33.13 -19.32
C ASN A 357 -33.49 -33.36 -18.38
N ASP A 358 -33.60 -32.84 -17.16
CA ASP A 358 -32.64 -33.01 -16.08
C ASP A 358 -32.80 -34.41 -15.44
N TYR A 359 -31.82 -34.86 -14.68
CA TYR A 359 -31.85 -36.13 -13.95
C TYR A 359 -31.34 -35.99 -12.52
N ILE A 360 -31.81 -36.88 -11.63
CA ILE A 360 -31.42 -36.89 -10.22
C ILE A 360 -30.01 -37.45 -10.07
N VAL A 361 -29.13 -36.67 -9.46
CA VAL A 361 -27.74 -37.04 -9.14
C VAL A 361 -27.66 -37.70 -7.77
N SER A 362 -28.39 -37.19 -6.77
CA SER A 362 -28.39 -37.76 -5.42
C SER A 362 -29.68 -37.49 -4.66
N TYR A 363 -30.02 -38.39 -3.74
CA TYR A 363 -31.13 -38.28 -2.80
C TYR A 363 -30.62 -38.43 -1.37
N LYS A 364 -30.84 -37.44 -0.51
CA LYS A 364 -30.38 -37.43 0.88
C LYS A 364 -31.55 -37.18 1.83
N PRO A 365 -32.02 -38.18 2.58
CA PRO A 365 -33.01 -37.99 3.63
C PRO A 365 -32.51 -36.99 4.68
N VAL A 366 -33.36 -36.06 5.08
CA VAL A 366 -33.09 -35.08 6.14
C VAL A 366 -34.35 -34.87 7.00
N ASN A 367 -34.20 -34.21 8.14
CA ASN A 367 -35.34 -33.81 8.96
C ASN A 367 -35.00 -32.49 9.65
N TYR A 368 -35.35 -31.38 9.04
CA TYR A 368 -35.19 -30.07 9.65
C TYR A 368 -36.34 -29.13 9.26
N THR A 369 -36.65 -28.23 10.17
CA THR A 369 -37.66 -27.19 9.96
C THR A 369 -37.00 -25.94 9.36
N THR A 370 -37.70 -25.29 8.44
CA THR A 370 -37.24 -24.08 7.74
C THR A 370 -38.45 -23.27 7.29
N LYS A 371 -38.20 -22.08 6.76
CA LYS A 371 -39.25 -21.14 6.36
C LYS A 371 -39.12 -20.80 4.87
N ILE A 372 -40.23 -20.80 4.16
CA ILE A 372 -40.28 -20.33 2.77
C ILE A 372 -40.13 -18.80 2.76
N ILE A 373 -39.14 -18.26 2.05
CA ILE A 373 -38.87 -16.80 2.01
C ILE A 373 -39.80 -16.10 1.03
N GLY A 374 -40.07 -16.73 -0.11
CA GLY A 374 -40.96 -16.20 -1.15
C GLY A 374 -40.49 -14.88 -1.77
N ASP A 375 -39.18 -14.60 -1.78
CA ASP A 375 -38.62 -13.38 -2.40
C ASP A 375 -38.61 -13.48 -3.93
N ASN A 376 -38.42 -14.69 -4.48
CA ASN A 376 -38.78 -14.99 -5.87
C ASN A 376 -40.22 -15.52 -5.91
N ALA A 377 -41.20 -14.61 -5.89
CA ALA A 377 -42.61 -14.96 -5.80
C ALA A 377 -43.10 -15.92 -6.91
N THR A 378 -42.42 -15.93 -8.06
CA THR A 378 -42.73 -16.75 -9.24
C THR A 378 -41.92 -18.04 -9.34
N ALA A 379 -41.02 -18.33 -8.40
CA ALA A 379 -40.31 -19.61 -8.40
C ALA A 379 -41.30 -20.77 -8.16
N GLY A 380 -41.01 -21.90 -8.79
CA GLY A 380 -41.88 -23.07 -8.78
C GLY A 380 -41.85 -23.84 -7.47
N ILE A 381 -43.03 -24.32 -7.08
CA ILE A 381 -43.19 -25.50 -6.24
C ILE A 381 -43.77 -26.56 -7.17
N ASP A 382 -43.03 -27.65 -7.35
CA ASP A 382 -43.38 -28.72 -8.26
C ASP A 382 -43.75 -29.99 -7.47
N THR A 383 -44.48 -30.91 -8.08
CA THR A 383 -44.91 -32.17 -7.48
C THR A 383 -44.60 -33.33 -8.41
N VAL A 384 -44.78 -34.56 -7.93
CA VAL A 384 -44.28 -35.81 -8.51
C VAL A 384 -42.75 -35.89 -8.45
N LYS A 385 -42.04 -34.92 -9.04
CA LYS A 385 -40.57 -34.80 -9.05
C LYS A 385 -40.13 -33.33 -9.10
N PRO A 386 -38.85 -33.02 -8.77
CA PRO A 386 -38.26 -31.71 -9.00
C PRO A 386 -38.43 -31.17 -10.42
N TRP A 387 -38.42 -29.85 -10.59
CA TRP A 387 -38.55 -29.18 -11.89
C TRP A 387 -37.52 -29.73 -12.90
N ARG A 388 -37.93 -29.88 -14.17
CA ARG A 388 -37.17 -30.43 -15.30
C ARG A 388 -36.76 -31.90 -15.19
N ILE A 389 -37.13 -32.61 -14.14
CA ILE A 389 -37.10 -34.08 -14.16
C ILE A 389 -38.32 -34.59 -14.93
N ASP A 390 -38.09 -35.58 -15.79
CA ASP A 390 -39.14 -36.25 -16.57
C ASP A 390 -40.37 -36.63 -15.71
N GLY A 391 -41.55 -36.14 -16.10
CA GLY A 391 -42.81 -36.32 -15.37
C GLY A 391 -43.07 -35.35 -14.20
N SER A 392 -42.24 -34.32 -14.02
CA SER A 392 -42.50 -33.23 -13.06
C SER A 392 -43.74 -32.41 -13.44
N GLN A 393 -44.48 -31.94 -12.44
CA GLN A 393 -45.69 -31.14 -12.62
C GLN A 393 -45.68 -29.91 -11.69
N ARG A 394 -46.14 -28.75 -12.18
CA ARG A 394 -46.23 -27.53 -11.36
C ARG A 394 -47.38 -27.65 -10.35
N PHE A 395 -47.07 -27.53 -9.05
CA PHE A 395 -48.06 -27.50 -7.96
C PHE A 395 -48.51 -26.07 -7.63
N GLY A 396 -47.56 -25.13 -7.58
CA GLY A 396 -47.83 -23.73 -7.26
C GLY A 396 -46.57 -22.87 -7.29
N TYR A 397 -46.64 -21.70 -6.67
CA TYR A 397 -45.53 -20.76 -6.63
C TYR A 397 -45.13 -20.43 -5.19
N VAL A 398 -43.83 -20.24 -4.93
CA VAL A 398 -43.34 -19.99 -3.56
C VAL A 398 -43.91 -18.72 -2.94
N GLY A 399 -44.29 -17.72 -3.74
CA GLY A 399 -44.96 -16.50 -3.25
C GLY A 399 -46.28 -16.77 -2.52
N GLN A 400 -47.01 -17.83 -2.89
CA GLN A 400 -48.28 -18.21 -2.27
C GLN A 400 -48.11 -18.76 -0.85
N TYR A 401 -46.91 -19.24 -0.52
CA TYR A 401 -46.56 -19.86 0.76
C TYR A 401 -45.48 -19.07 1.50
N LYS A 402 -45.32 -17.77 1.16
CA LYS A 402 -44.33 -16.89 1.78
C LYS A 402 -44.51 -16.88 3.30
N ASN A 403 -43.41 -17.00 4.00
CA ASN A 403 -43.31 -17.08 5.45
C ASN A 403 -43.91 -18.33 6.10
N GLN A 404 -44.35 -19.33 5.33
CA GLN A 404 -44.82 -20.59 5.90
C GLN A 404 -43.64 -21.43 6.39
N GLU A 405 -43.79 -21.98 7.58
CA GLU A 405 -42.85 -22.94 8.15
C GLU A 405 -43.14 -24.35 7.62
N ILE A 406 -42.10 -25.06 7.21
CA ILE A 406 -42.17 -26.39 6.61
C ILE A 406 -41.11 -27.30 7.23
N THR A 407 -41.36 -28.60 7.20
CA THR A 407 -40.37 -29.63 7.54
C THR A 407 -39.86 -30.27 6.27
N VAL A 408 -38.56 -30.15 6.02
CA VAL A 408 -37.88 -30.78 4.88
C VAL A 408 -37.56 -32.22 5.21
N THR A 409 -37.95 -33.14 4.32
CA THR A 409 -37.79 -34.60 4.46
C THR A 409 -36.66 -35.18 3.59
N ALA A 410 -36.27 -34.49 2.52
CA ALA A 410 -35.11 -34.86 1.71
C ALA A 410 -34.48 -33.65 1.01
N GLU A 411 -33.16 -33.71 0.77
CA GLU A 411 -32.41 -32.85 -0.16
C GLU A 411 -32.09 -33.69 -1.40
N ILE A 412 -32.46 -33.20 -2.59
CA ILE A 412 -32.35 -33.91 -3.88
C ILE A 412 -31.52 -33.06 -4.83
N ARG A 413 -30.39 -33.57 -5.29
CA ARG A 413 -29.50 -32.85 -6.21
C ARG A 413 -29.78 -33.29 -7.64
N THR A 414 -29.90 -32.36 -8.57
CA THR A 414 -30.10 -32.63 -9.99
C THR A 414 -28.89 -32.17 -10.82
N ALA A 415 -28.74 -32.70 -12.03
CA ALA A 415 -27.52 -32.54 -12.83
C ALA A 415 -27.43 -31.17 -13.50
N TYR A 416 -28.56 -30.60 -13.91
CA TYR A 416 -28.62 -29.29 -14.52
C TYR A 416 -28.38 -28.18 -13.49
N ASN A 417 -27.32 -27.40 -13.70
CA ASN A 417 -26.88 -26.31 -12.81
C ASN A 417 -26.63 -26.71 -11.36
N ASP A 418 -26.51 -28.00 -11.09
CA ASP A 418 -26.17 -28.54 -9.77
C ASP A 418 -27.14 -28.14 -8.65
N VAL A 419 -28.42 -27.95 -9.00
CA VAL A 419 -29.43 -27.43 -8.07
C VAL A 419 -29.79 -28.47 -7.02
N THR A 420 -29.96 -28.01 -5.77
CA THR A 420 -30.51 -28.83 -4.68
C THR A 420 -31.97 -28.46 -4.43
N TRP A 421 -32.85 -29.42 -4.67
CA TRP A 421 -34.27 -29.35 -4.37
C TRP A 421 -34.54 -29.90 -2.98
N VAL A 422 -35.52 -29.34 -2.30
CA VAL A 422 -36.00 -29.85 -1.02
C VAL A 422 -37.35 -30.55 -1.20
N GLU A 423 -37.51 -31.72 -0.60
CA GLU A 423 -38.77 -32.45 -0.51
C GLU A 423 -39.49 -32.08 0.80
N PHE A 424 -40.77 -31.78 0.73
CA PHE A 424 -41.62 -31.49 1.89
C PHE A 424 -43.10 -31.71 1.55
N LYS A 425 -43.99 -31.55 2.53
CA LYS A 425 -45.44 -31.68 2.33
C LYS A 425 -46.15 -30.33 2.38
N LEU A 426 -47.00 -30.07 1.39
CA LEU A 426 -48.00 -29.00 1.40
C LEU A 426 -49.37 -29.61 1.13
N ASN A 427 -50.37 -29.27 1.96
CA ASN A 427 -51.73 -29.79 1.83
C ASN A 427 -51.81 -31.33 1.71
N GLY A 428 -50.89 -32.04 2.39
CA GLY A 428 -50.79 -33.50 2.35
C GLY A 428 -50.06 -34.09 1.14
N GLN A 429 -49.74 -33.29 0.12
CA GLN A 429 -49.04 -33.71 -1.09
C GLN A 429 -47.52 -33.49 -0.97
N THR A 430 -46.73 -34.45 -1.46
CA THR A 430 -45.27 -34.30 -1.57
C THR A 430 -44.94 -33.31 -2.69
N VAL A 431 -44.15 -32.31 -2.36
CA VAL A 431 -43.77 -31.21 -3.24
C VAL A 431 -42.28 -30.91 -3.13
N TYR A 432 -41.75 -30.19 -4.12
CA TYR A 432 -40.35 -29.87 -4.28
C TYR A 432 -40.18 -28.39 -4.63
N THR A 433 -39.18 -27.75 -4.03
CA THR A 433 -38.74 -26.41 -4.47
C THR A 433 -37.23 -26.29 -4.32
N ASP A 434 -36.62 -25.34 -5.01
CA ASP A 434 -35.20 -25.03 -4.86
C ASP A 434 -34.90 -24.62 -3.40
N ILE A 435 -33.84 -25.21 -2.81
CA ILE A 435 -33.40 -24.89 -1.45
C ILE A 435 -33.13 -23.39 -1.25
N ALA A 436 -32.76 -22.67 -2.32
CA ALA A 436 -32.54 -21.22 -2.31
C ALA A 436 -33.80 -20.42 -1.95
N ASN A 437 -35.00 -21.01 -2.09
CA ASN A 437 -36.26 -20.37 -1.69
C ASN A 437 -36.54 -20.48 -0.18
N LEU A 438 -35.65 -21.11 0.59
CA LEU A 438 -35.82 -21.36 2.02
C LEU A 438 -34.82 -20.56 2.87
N LYS A 439 -35.26 -20.10 4.03
CA LYS A 439 -34.39 -19.55 5.07
C LYS A 439 -34.11 -20.64 6.09
N ARG A 440 -32.88 -21.15 6.10
CA ARG A 440 -32.44 -22.13 7.09
C ARG A 440 -32.40 -21.45 8.46
N TYR A 441 -33.08 -22.04 9.43
CA TYR A 441 -32.96 -21.60 10.82
C TYR A 441 -31.56 -21.94 11.33
N ALA A 442 -31.01 -21.04 12.13
CA ALA A 442 -29.81 -21.33 12.90
C ALA A 442 -30.14 -22.36 13.99
N THR A 443 -29.18 -23.23 14.25
CA THR A 443 -29.21 -24.20 15.35
C THR A 443 -28.24 -23.78 16.44
N ILE A 444 -28.54 -24.12 17.69
CA ILE A 444 -27.66 -23.85 18.83
C ILE A 444 -26.46 -24.80 18.76
N THR A 445 -25.25 -24.24 18.73
CA THR A 445 -23.98 -24.99 18.74
C THR A 445 -23.39 -25.06 20.14
N GLN A 446 -23.60 -24.03 20.97
CA GLN A 446 -23.07 -23.93 22.32
C GLN A 446 -24.07 -23.21 23.23
N SER A 447 -24.16 -23.64 24.48
CA SER A 447 -24.89 -22.95 25.55
C SER A 447 -24.06 -23.01 26.82
N VAL A 448 -23.69 -21.85 27.36
CA VAL A 448 -22.87 -21.71 28.58
C VAL A 448 -23.70 -20.99 29.64
N ASP A 449 -23.84 -21.62 30.80
CA ASP A 449 -24.47 -20.96 31.95
C ASP A 449 -23.50 -19.92 32.53
N VAL A 450 -23.99 -18.71 32.75
CA VAL A 450 -23.22 -17.57 33.28
C VAL A 450 -24.03 -16.85 34.35
N ASN A 451 -23.39 -16.01 35.15
CA ASN A 451 -24.07 -15.15 36.11
C ASN A 451 -23.31 -13.84 36.26
N TYR A 452 -23.65 -12.86 35.43
CA TYR A 452 -23.10 -11.52 35.52
C TYR A 452 -24.15 -10.47 35.21
N THR A 453 -23.95 -9.28 35.76
CA THR A 453 -24.79 -8.12 35.47
C THR A 453 -24.22 -7.33 34.30
N ALA A 454 -25.10 -6.83 33.44
CA ALA A 454 -24.74 -6.05 32.27
C ALA A 454 -25.75 -4.92 32.06
N THR A 455 -25.32 -3.85 31.40
CA THR A 455 -26.19 -2.77 30.96
C THR A 455 -26.47 -2.94 29.47
N ILE A 456 -27.73 -2.84 29.07
CA ILE A 456 -28.10 -2.83 27.66
C ILE A 456 -27.61 -1.53 27.02
N GLN A 457 -26.86 -1.63 25.93
CA GLN A 457 -26.37 -0.52 25.10
C GLN A 457 -26.92 -0.68 23.69
N ALA A 458 -28.15 -0.22 23.49
CA ALA A 458 -28.91 -0.41 22.27
C ALA A 458 -29.49 0.90 21.71
N LYS A 459 -28.97 2.05 22.13
CA LYS A 459 -29.35 3.36 21.60
C LYS A 459 -29.26 3.37 20.07
N ASN A 460 -30.38 3.64 19.41
CA ASN A 460 -30.54 3.61 17.94
C ASN A 460 -30.35 2.24 17.26
N SER A 461 -30.32 1.14 18.01
CA SER A 461 -30.25 -0.21 17.45
C SER A 461 -31.58 -0.62 16.80
N ASN A 462 -31.49 -1.30 15.66
CA ASN A 462 -32.63 -1.98 15.00
C ASN A 462 -32.66 -3.49 15.32
N GLN A 463 -31.92 -3.94 16.34
CA GLN A 463 -31.91 -5.34 16.75
C GLN A 463 -33.09 -5.66 17.68
N GLY A 464 -33.67 -6.84 17.48
CA GLY A 464 -34.77 -7.36 18.28
C GLY A 464 -34.31 -8.01 19.58
N ILE A 465 -35.24 -8.08 20.52
CA ILE A 465 -35.26 -9.02 21.62
C ILE A 465 -36.27 -10.09 21.24
N ASP A 466 -35.91 -11.35 21.40
CA ASP A 466 -36.75 -12.50 21.07
C ASP A 466 -36.99 -13.36 22.31
N THR A 467 -38.06 -14.14 22.32
CA THR A 467 -38.43 -15.09 23.38
C THR A 467 -38.61 -16.48 22.80
N VAL A 468 -38.76 -17.46 23.69
CA VAL A 468 -38.72 -18.92 23.43
C VAL A 468 -37.33 -19.39 22.96
N GLN A 469 -36.78 -18.80 21.91
CA GLN A 469 -35.45 -19.07 21.35
C GLN A 469 -34.81 -17.79 20.82
N PRO A 470 -33.47 -17.75 20.65
CA PRO A 470 -32.79 -16.67 19.94
C PRO A 470 -33.34 -16.40 18.54
N TYR A 471 -33.22 -15.17 18.04
CA TYR A 471 -33.65 -14.83 16.68
C TYR A 471 -33.07 -15.80 15.65
N ASN A 472 -33.85 -16.12 14.62
CA ASN A 472 -33.49 -17.05 13.54
C ASN A 472 -33.29 -18.51 13.99
N VAL A 473 -33.55 -18.87 15.25
CA VAL A 473 -33.68 -20.26 15.70
C VAL A 473 -35.14 -20.72 15.55
N ALA A 474 -35.34 -21.98 15.19
CA ALA A 474 -36.68 -22.55 15.01
C ALA A 474 -37.57 -22.35 16.25
N GLY A 475 -38.78 -21.82 16.06
CA GLY A 475 -39.72 -21.51 17.15
C GLY A 475 -39.46 -20.19 17.90
N SER A 476 -38.47 -19.40 17.50
CA SER A 476 -38.23 -18.05 18.05
C SER A 476 -39.41 -17.11 17.79
N GLN A 477 -39.73 -16.27 18.78
CA GLN A 477 -40.81 -15.29 18.71
C GLN A 477 -40.30 -13.91 19.06
N HIS A 478 -40.64 -12.91 18.24
CA HIS A 478 -40.23 -11.52 18.51
C HIS A 478 -40.94 -10.98 19.76
N PHE A 479 -40.16 -10.43 20.68
CA PHE A 479 -40.66 -9.85 21.94
C PHE A 479 -40.74 -8.32 21.87
N GLY A 480 -39.72 -7.65 21.35
CA GLY A 480 -39.68 -6.19 21.25
C GLY A 480 -38.32 -5.67 20.75
N TRP A 481 -38.09 -4.35 20.78
CA TRP A 481 -36.83 -3.77 20.30
C TRP A 481 -35.83 -3.55 21.43
N ALA A 482 -34.56 -3.82 21.18
CA ALA A 482 -33.51 -3.62 22.18
C ALA A 482 -33.39 -2.16 22.63
N ARG A 483 -33.61 -1.21 21.70
CA ARG A 483 -33.55 0.25 21.98
C ARG A 483 -34.54 0.72 23.06
N ASP A 484 -35.64 0.00 23.26
CA ASP A 484 -36.67 0.35 24.24
C ASP A 484 -36.20 0.07 25.69
N TYR A 485 -35.08 -0.64 25.83
CA TYR A 485 -34.47 -1.03 27.10
C TYR A 485 -33.02 -0.51 27.24
N ASP A 486 -32.61 0.46 26.41
CA ASP A 486 -31.29 1.09 26.50
C ASP A 486 -31.03 1.64 27.92
N GLY A 487 -29.83 1.39 28.45
CA GLY A 487 -29.44 1.76 29.81
C GLY A 487 -29.99 0.87 30.92
N LYS A 488 -30.88 -0.10 30.63
CA LYS A 488 -31.42 -0.99 31.65
C LYS A 488 -30.36 -2.00 32.11
N LEU A 489 -30.28 -2.18 33.43
CA LEU A 489 -29.46 -3.22 34.05
C LEU A 489 -30.18 -4.57 33.99
N ILE A 490 -29.45 -5.60 33.56
CA ILE A 490 -29.94 -6.98 33.44
C ILE A 490 -28.95 -7.96 34.09
N THR A 491 -29.44 -9.15 34.45
CA THR A 491 -28.60 -10.27 34.86
C THR A 491 -28.61 -11.31 33.76
N VAL A 492 -27.45 -11.54 33.14
CA VAL A 492 -27.27 -12.56 32.10
C VAL A 492 -27.10 -13.91 32.78
N THR A 493 -27.90 -14.88 32.32
CA THR A 493 -28.00 -16.24 32.87
C THR A 493 -27.40 -17.30 31.96
N LYS A 494 -27.39 -17.06 30.64
CA LYS A 494 -26.73 -17.92 29.65
C LYS A 494 -26.14 -17.11 28.51
N GLU A 495 -25.09 -17.65 27.90
CA GLU A 495 -24.61 -17.26 26.58
C GLU A 495 -24.80 -18.42 25.60
N ILE A 496 -25.46 -18.16 24.48
CA ILE A 496 -25.87 -19.17 23.50
C ILE A 496 -25.27 -18.79 22.15
N THR A 497 -24.51 -19.69 21.54
CA THR A 497 -23.95 -19.49 20.20
C THR A 497 -24.71 -20.33 19.20
N THR A 498 -25.03 -19.75 18.04
CA THR A 498 -25.77 -20.38 16.94
C THR A 498 -24.87 -20.67 15.73
N THR A 499 -25.32 -21.50 14.79
CA THR A 499 -24.55 -21.90 13.58
C THR A 499 -24.24 -20.77 12.61
N ASP A 500 -24.92 -19.63 12.73
CA ASP A 500 -24.61 -18.38 12.03
C ASP A 500 -23.54 -17.53 12.76
N ASN A 501 -22.88 -18.10 13.78
CA ASN A 501 -21.82 -17.48 14.59
C ASN A 501 -22.25 -16.23 15.36
N VAL A 502 -23.54 -16.13 15.70
CA VAL A 502 -24.05 -15.08 16.60
C VAL A 502 -24.10 -15.62 18.03
N THR A 503 -23.65 -14.82 19.00
CA THR A 503 -23.81 -15.12 20.42
C THR A 503 -24.95 -14.29 21.00
N TRP A 504 -25.86 -14.97 21.68
CA TRP A 504 -27.05 -14.43 22.32
C TRP A 504 -26.92 -14.52 23.83
N VAL A 505 -27.33 -13.49 24.55
CA VAL A 505 -27.45 -13.50 26.00
C VAL A 505 -28.88 -13.79 26.41
N GLN A 506 -29.06 -14.72 27.35
CA GLN A 506 -30.36 -15.04 27.95
C GLN A 506 -30.52 -14.31 29.29
N PHE A 507 -31.62 -13.60 29.47
CA PHE A 507 -31.95 -12.92 30.74
C PHE A 507 -33.47 -12.86 30.95
N ASN A 508 -33.89 -12.52 32.18
CA ASN A 508 -35.30 -12.30 32.48
C ASN A 508 -35.65 -10.83 32.27
N LEU A 509 -36.72 -10.57 31.52
CA LEU A 509 -37.26 -9.23 31.31
C LEU A 509 -38.76 -9.26 31.58
N ASN A 510 -39.18 -8.57 32.64
CA ASN A 510 -40.59 -8.50 33.07
C ASN A 510 -41.22 -9.89 33.31
N GLY A 511 -40.45 -10.83 33.89
CA GLY A 511 -40.92 -12.19 34.17
C GLY A 511 -40.79 -13.16 33.00
N ILE A 512 -40.39 -12.70 31.80
CA ILE A 512 -40.26 -13.52 30.60
C ILE A 512 -38.79 -13.78 30.29
N THR A 513 -38.46 -15.02 29.94
CA THR A 513 -37.12 -15.37 29.44
C THR A 513 -36.96 -14.84 28.02
N VAL A 514 -35.96 -14.00 27.82
CA VAL A 514 -35.67 -13.35 26.54
C VAL A 514 -34.21 -13.53 26.14
N TYR A 515 -33.95 -13.33 24.85
CA TYR A 515 -32.66 -13.46 24.20
C TYR A 515 -32.35 -12.18 23.41
N MET A 516 -31.12 -11.71 23.50
CA MET A 516 -30.61 -10.53 22.77
C MET A 516 -29.20 -10.81 22.27
N GLN A 517 -28.77 -10.19 21.17
CA GLN A 517 -27.37 -10.29 20.74
C GLN A 517 -26.42 -9.77 21.83
N LYS A 518 -25.34 -10.51 22.10
CA LYS A 518 -24.37 -10.19 23.15
C LYS A 518 -23.70 -8.83 22.94
N ASP A 519 -23.50 -8.39 21.71
CA ASP A 519 -22.85 -7.10 21.40
C ASP A 519 -23.64 -5.88 21.88
N LEU A 520 -24.93 -6.06 22.18
CA LEU A 520 -25.81 -5.02 22.72
C LEU A 520 -25.79 -4.96 24.24
N VAL A 521 -25.00 -5.81 24.91
CA VAL A 521 -24.85 -5.77 26.36
C VAL A 521 -23.41 -5.46 26.71
N LYS A 522 -23.23 -4.47 27.57
CA LYS A 522 -21.92 -4.15 28.14
C LYS A 522 -21.87 -4.74 29.55
N PRO A 523 -21.04 -5.77 29.80
CA PRO A 523 -20.82 -6.27 31.15
C PRO A 523 -20.36 -5.12 32.04
N GLY A 524 -20.99 -4.97 33.21
CA GLY A 524 -20.47 -4.10 34.25
C GLY A 524 -19.19 -4.68 34.85
N ALA A 525 -18.45 -3.86 35.58
CA ALA A 525 -17.45 -4.38 36.50
C ALA A 525 -18.14 -5.29 37.53
N PHE A 526 -17.44 -6.33 37.99
CA PHE A 526 -17.90 -7.18 39.08
C PHE A 526 -16.83 -7.26 40.15
N ILE A 527 -17.25 -7.54 41.38
CA ILE A 527 -16.35 -7.68 42.53
C ILE A 527 -15.61 -9.01 42.38
N LEU A 528 -14.27 -8.94 42.35
CA LEU A 528 -13.38 -10.10 42.36
C LEU A 528 -13.10 -10.56 43.78
N GLU A 529 -12.88 -9.61 44.68
CA GLU A 529 -12.46 -9.86 46.05
C GLU A 529 -12.92 -8.69 46.94
N THR A 530 -13.46 -9.01 48.12
CA THR A 530 -13.69 -8.04 49.20
C THR A 530 -12.87 -8.47 50.40
N LYS A 531 -11.93 -7.62 50.81
CA LYS A 531 -11.07 -7.84 51.97
C LYS A 531 -11.47 -6.88 53.10
N PRO A 532 -12.04 -7.38 54.20
CA PRO A 532 -12.28 -6.57 55.39
C PRO A 532 -10.98 -6.01 55.94
N VAL A 533 -10.98 -4.72 56.25
CA VAL A 533 -9.85 -3.99 56.83
C VAL A 533 -10.35 -3.04 57.92
N ASN A 534 -9.43 -2.48 58.70
CA ASN A 534 -9.76 -1.49 59.72
C ASN A 534 -8.55 -0.58 59.93
N TYR A 535 -8.48 0.48 59.13
CA TYR A 535 -7.45 1.52 59.28
C TYR A 535 -8.03 2.89 58.95
N THR A 536 -7.40 3.92 59.50
CA THR A 536 -7.68 5.31 59.15
C THR A 536 -6.73 5.79 58.06
N ALA A 537 -7.23 6.68 57.21
CA ALA A 537 -6.51 7.28 56.10
C ALA A 537 -7.05 8.68 55.83
N HIS A 538 -6.29 9.51 55.11
CA HIS A 538 -6.77 10.79 54.61
C HIS A 538 -7.07 10.70 53.12
N ILE A 539 -8.10 11.43 52.67
CA ILE A 539 -8.40 11.59 51.24
C ILE A 539 -7.34 12.52 50.62
N ASP A 540 -6.57 12.00 49.68
CA ASP A 540 -5.53 12.72 48.97
C ASP A 540 -6.14 13.56 47.85
N GLY A 541 -6.23 14.88 48.06
CA GLY A 541 -6.74 15.83 47.05
C GLY A 541 -5.92 15.94 45.77
N ILE A 542 -4.85 15.15 45.63
CA ILE A 542 -3.88 15.20 44.52
C ILE A 542 -4.44 14.50 43.27
N ASN A 543 -5.23 13.44 43.43
CA ASN A 543 -5.93 12.78 42.33
C ASN A 543 -7.29 13.46 42.08
N SER A 544 -7.25 14.72 41.68
CA SER A 544 -8.41 15.63 41.63
C SER A 544 -9.55 15.24 40.69
N GLY A 545 -9.43 14.12 39.96
CA GLY A 545 -10.44 13.57 39.07
C GLY A 545 -11.05 12.24 39.52
N SER A 546 -10.59 11.65 40.63
CA SER A 546 -11.15 10.38 41.13
C SER A 546 -12.57 10.57 41.66
N GLY A 547 -13.51 9.79 41.10
CA GLY A 547 -14.89 9.75 41.55
C GLY A 547 -15.04 9.00 42.87
N ILE A 548 -15.97 9.48 43.69
CA ILE A 548 -16.56 8.78 44.82
C ILE A 548 -17.93 8.30 44.35
N ASP A 549 -18.20 7.01 44.50
CA ASP A 549 -19.46 6.38 44.10
C ASP A 549 -20.17 5.77 45.33
N GLU A 550 -21.49 5.78 45.32
CA GLU A 550 -22.36 5.18 46.34
C GLU A 550 -22.94 3.84 45.84
N PHE A 551 -23.39 3.01 46.79
CA PHE A 551 -23.98 1.67 46.63
C PHE A 551 -23.01 0.60 46.16
N GLN A 552 -22.21 0.89 45.13
CA GLN A 552 -21.19 0.00 44.56
C GLN A 552 -20.00 0.78 43.99
N PRO A 553 -18.80 0.16 43.87
CA PRO A 553 -17.65 0.75 43.19
C PRO A 553 -17.94 1.17 41.73
N TYR A 554 -17.18 2.14 41.19
CA TYR A 554 -17.34 2.62 39.82
C TYR A 554 -17.43 1.49 38.78
N GLN A 555 -18.39 1.63 37.87
CA GLN A 555 -18.79 0.64 36.84
C GLN A 555 -19.29 -0.70 37.35
N VAL A 556 -19.34 -0.95 38.66
CA VAL A 556 -20.06 -2.10 39.20
C VAL A 556 -21.55 -1.82 39.10
N ALA A 557 -22.33 -2.82 38.70
CA ALA A 557 -23.76 -2.70 38.52
C ALA A 557 -24.46 -2.15 39.78
N GLY A 558 -25.19 -1.03 39.63
CA GLY A 558 -25.85 -0.34 40.74
C GLY A 558 -25.05 0.82 41.35
N SER A 559 -23.80 1.03 40.90
CA SER A 559 -22.97 2.18 41.28
C SER A 559 -23.62 3.50 40.84
N GLN A 560 -23.60 4.48 41.73
CA GLN A 560 -24.09 5.84 41.45
C GLN A 560 -23.03 6.85 41.85
N HIS A 561 -22.76 7.82 40.99
CA HIS A 561 -21.79 8.86 41.29
C HIS A 561 -22.26 9.76 42.44
N PHE A 562 -21.44 9.86 43.49
CA PHE A 562 -21.73 10.64 44.69
C PHE A 562 -21.01 12.00 44.67
N GLY A 563 -19.74 12.04 44.27
CA GLY A 563 -18.94 13.27 44.22
C GLY A 563 -17.49 13.02 43.82
N TYR A 564 -16.60 13.99 44.06
CA TYR A 564 -15.18 13.86 43.72
C TYR A 564 -14.30 13.88 44.97
N ALA A 565 -13.19 13.13 44.94
CA ALA A 565 -12.20 13.08 46.03
C ALA A 565 -11.69 14.47 46.45
N ARG A 566 -11.52 15.39 45.49
CA ARG A 566 -11.04 16.76 45.74
C ARG A 566 -11.94 17.56 46.68
N ASP A 567 -13.24 17.27 46.70
CA ASP A 567 -14.21 18.02 47.50
C ASP A 567 -14.08 17.68 48.99
N TYR A 568 -13.35 16.59 49.31
CA TYR A 568 -13.11 16.07 50.66
C TYR A 568 -11.62 15.94 50.98
N ALA A 569 -10.75 16.65 50.24
CA ALA A 569 -9.31 16.57 50.41
C ALA A 569 -8.86 16.89 51.86
N GLY A 570 -8.03 16.03 52.43
CA GLY A 570 -7.54 16.15 53.81
C GLY A 570 -8.47 15.58 54.89
N GLN A 571 -9.71 15.22 54.54
CA GLN A 571 -10.63 14.60 55.48
C GLN A 571 -10.12 13.21 55.90
N GLU A 572 -10.11 12.95 57.20
CA GLU A 572 -9.83 11.62 57.75
C GLU A 572 -11.05 10.72 57.54
N ILE A 573 -10.80 9.49 57.09
CA ILE A 573 -11.80 8.46 56.86
C ILE A 573 -11.38 7.15 57.51
N LYS A 574 -12.36 6.34 57.88
CA LYS A 574 -12.15 4.98 58.36
C LYS A 574 -12.50 3.98 57.26
N VAL A 575 -11.47 3.31 56.73
CA VAL A 575 -11.65 2.29 55.70
C VAL A 575 -12.03 0.96 56.33
N VAL A 576 -13.13 0.37 55.84
CA VAL A 576 -13.71 -0.87 56.37
C VAL A 576 -13.56 -2.06 55.42
N ASN A 577 -13.46 -1.82 54.11
CA ASN A 577 -13.17 -2.86 53.13
C ASN A 577 -12.24 -2.35 52.03
N GLU A 578 -11.39 -3.24 51.50
CA GLU A 578 -10.71 -3.08 50.22
C GLU A 578 -11.35 -4.03 49.21
N ILE A 579 -11.79 -3.51 48.07
CA ILE A 579 -12.60 -4.23 47.10
C ILE A 579 -11.90 -4.19 45.74
N LYS A 580 -11.49 -5.35 45.23
CA LYS A 580 -10.97 -5.46 43.86
C LYS A 580 -12.11 -5.72 42.90
N THR A 581 -12.14 -4.98 41.80
CA THR A 581 -13.13 -5.19 40.73
C THR A 581 -12.44 -5.63 39.44
N SER A 582 -13.22 -6.23 38.54
CA SER A 582 -12.75 -6.65 37.21
C SER A 582 -12.43 -5.46 36.28
N HIS A 583 -12.74 -4.22 36.69
CA HIS A 583 -12.46 -3.04 35.91
C HIS A 583 -11.05 -2.52 36.19
N GLN A 584 -10.17 -2.65 35.19
CA GLN A 584 -8.80 -2.13 35.20
C GLN A 584 -7.94 -2.59 36.40
N ASN A 585 -8.34 -3.66 37.10
CA ASN A 585 -7.70 -4.15 38.33
C ASN A 585 -7.53 -3.06 39.42
N VAL A 586 -8.44 -2.09 39.47
CA VAL A 586 -8.43 -1.04 40.50
C VAL A 586 -8.93 -1.62 41.82
N THR A 587 -8.28 -1.22 42.93
CA THR A 587 -8.74 -1.53 44.29
C THR A 587 -9.48 -0.33 44.84
N TRP A 588 -10.73 -0.54 45.26
CA TRP A 588 -11.59 0.46 45.87
C TRP A 588 -11.54 0.34 47.38
N VAL A 589 -11.61 1.46 48.09
CA VAL A 589 -11.80 1.51 49.54
C VAL A 589 -13.25 1.85 49.85
N GLU A 590 -13.82 1.14 50.80
CA GLU A 590 -15.15 1.40 51.34
C GLU A 590 -15.05 2.13 52.67
N PHE A 591 -15.82 3.21 52.83
CA PHE A 591 -15.89 4.00 54.05
C PHE A 591 -17.23 4.74 54.15
N GLU A 592 -17.50 5.32 55.32
CA GLU A 592 -18.66 6.18 55.54
C GLU A 592 -18.28 7.65 55.31
N LEU A 593 -19.06 8.37 54.49
CA LEU A 593 -18.90 9.79 54.23
C LEU A 593 -20.26 10.47 54.27
N ASN A 594 -20.44 11.45 55.17
CA ASN A 594 -21.72 12.14 55.37
C ASN A 594 -22.93 11.20 55.56
N SER A 595 -22.74 10.11 56.32
CA SER A 595 -23.74 9.05 56.53
C SER A 595 -24.08 8.19 55.30
N HIS A 596 -23.33 8.33 54.20
CA HIS A 596 -23.43 7.47 53.03
C HIS A 596 -22.31 6.44 53.01
N ARG A 597 -22.64 5.21 52.60
CA ARG A 597 -21.67 4.14 52.35
C ARG A 597 -21.10 4.34 50.94
N VAL A 598 -19.85 4.77 50.87
CA VAL A 598 -19.21 5.18 49.61
C VAL A 598 -17.96 4.37 49.29
N TYR A 599 -17.56 4.43 48.02
CA TYR A 599 -16.42 3.74 47.46
C TYR A 599 -15.56 4.73 46.69
N MET A 600 -14.24 4.65 46.84
CA MET A 600 -13.28 5.48 46.12
C MET A 600 -12.05 4.65 45.74
N ASP A 601 -11.32 5.04 44.69
CA ASP A 601 -10.04 4.42 44.36
C ASP A 601 -9.06 4.53 45.54
N LYS A 602 -8.48 3.40 45.97
CA LYS A 602 -7.47 3.32 47.04
C LYS A 602 -6.27 4.22 46.77
N ALA A 603 -5.91 4.47 45.52
CA ALA A 603 -4.82 5.39 45.17
C ALA A 603 -5.14 6.86 45.51
N SER A 604 -6.39 7.17 45.88
CA SER A 604 -6.84 8.51 46.27
C SER A 604 -6.84 8.72 47.79
N ILE A 605 -6.21 7.81 48.55
CA ILE A 605 -6.04 7.94 49.99
C ILE A 605 -4.58 7.72 50.39
N SER A 606 -4.15 8.40 51.45
CA SER A 606 -2.88 8.11 52.10
C SER A 606 -3.13 7.54 53.49
N GLN A 607 -2.65 6.30 53.70
CA GLN A 607 -2.80 5.62 54.98
C GLN A 607 -2.05 6.36 56.08
N ASN A 608 -2.68 6.46 57.26
CA ASN A 608 -2.05 7.04 58.45
C ASN A 608 -0.81 6.23 58.84
N ASP A 609 0.24 6.95 59.21
CA ASP A 609 1.48 6.41 59.75
C ASP A 609 1.24 5.86 61.18
N TYR A 610 2.14 5.01 61.67
CA TYR A 610 2.09 4.45 63.02
C TYR A 610 3.43 4.54 63.73
N ILE A 611 3.38 4.54 65.07
CA ILE A 611 4.58 4.63 65.91
C ILE A 611 5.27 3.26 65.93
N VAL A 612 6.53 3.24 65.51
CA VAL A 612 7.42 2.07 65.53
C VAL A 612 8.10 1.94 66.88
N SER A 613 8.53 3.07 67.48
CA SER A 613 9.14 3.07 68.80
C SER A 613 8.97 4.39 69.54
N TYR A 614 8.99 4.30 70.87
CA TYR A 614 8.96 5.43 71.79
C TYR A 614 10.14 5.31 72.76
N LYS A 615 11.03 6.29 72.77
CA LYS A 615 12.23 6.31 73.60
C LYS A 615 12.23 7.56 74.49
N PRO A 616 11.96 7.43 75.79
CA PRO A 616 12.12 8.54 76.74
C PRO A 616 13.56 9.04 76.71
N VAL A 617 13.73 10.36 76.66
CA VAL A 617 15.03 11.03 76.71
C VAL A 617 14.92 12.30 77.57
N ASN A 618 16.05 12.89 77.94
CA ASN A 618 16.08 14.18 78.61
C ASN A 618 17.34 14.93 78.18
N TYR A 619 17.20 15.79 77.18
CA TYR A 619 18.28 16.68 76.77
C TYR A 619 17.74 18.00 76.26
N THR A 620 18.55 19.06 76.44
CA THR A 620 18.26 20.38 75.87
C THR A 620 18.84 20.48 74.47
N THR A 621 18.10 21.11 73.57
CA THR A 621 18.47 21.34 72.16
C THR A 621 17.84 22.65 71.69
N LYS A 622 18.18 23.09 70.48
CA LYS A 622 17.71 24.34 69.91
C LYS A 622 16.95 24.09 68.61
N ILE A 623 15.82 24.76 68.43
CA ILE A 623 15.07 24.75 67.16
C ILE A 623 15.83 25.61 66.13
N ILE A 624 16.21 25.05 64.97
CA ILE A 624 17.01 25.77 63.96
C ILE A 624 16.12 26.64 63.06
N GLY A 625 14.91 26.16 62.73
CA GLY A 625 13.96 26.92 61.89
C GLY A 625 14.44 27.22 60.47
N ASP A 626 15.31 26.38 59.89
CA ASP A 626 15.76 26.54 58.50
C ASP A 626 14.72 26.09 57.48
N ASN A 627 13.90 25.09 57.84
CA ASN A 627 12.64 24.81 57.15
C ASN A 627 11.49 25.54 57.86
N ALA A 628 11.31 26.82 57.55
CA ALA A 628 10.35 27.68 58.26
C ALA A 628 8.90 27.16 58.21
N THR A 629 8.56 26.37 57.19
CA THR A 629 7.23 25.77 56.98
C THR A 629 7.09 24.34 57.50
N ALA A 630 8.14 23.77 58.10
CA ALA A 630 8.03 22.47 58.77
C ALA A 630 7.01 22.53 59.90
N GLY A 631 6.25 21.45 60.08
CA GLY A 631 5.20 21.36 61.08
C GLY A 631 5.72 21.17 62.49
N ILE A 632 5.05 21.82 63.43
CA ILE A 632 4.98 21.40 64.83
C ILE A 632 3.56 20.92 65.06
N ASP A 633 3.41 19.65 65.38
CA ASP A 633 2.12 18.99 65.57
C ASP A 633 1.88 18.69 67.05
N THR A 634 0.63 18.48 67.44
CA THR A 634 0.18 18.23 68.81
C THR A 634 -0.72 17.01 68.83
N VAL A 635 -1.00 16.51 70.03
CA VAL A 635 -1.65 15.20 70.30
C VAL A 635 -0.73 14.03 69.91
N LYS A 636 -0.22 13.99 68.67
CA LYS A 636 0.71 12.98 68.16
C LYS A 636 1.60 13.58 67.06
N PRO A 637 2.67 12.87 66.63
CA PRO A 637 3.45 13.23 65.45
C PRO A 637 2.63 13.31 64.15
N TRP A 638 3.11 14.09 63.18
CA TRP A 638 2.46 14.25 61.87
C TRP A 638 2.21 12.90 61.17
N ARG A 639 1.05 12.77 60.52
CA ARG A 639 0.51 11.54 59.88
C ARG A 639 0.17 10.40 60.84
N ILE A 640 0.34 10.54 62.15
CA ILE A 640 -0.24 9.58 63.10
C ILE A 640 -1.71 9.94 63.33
N ASP A 641 -2.56 8.92 63.34
CA ASP A 641 -4.00 9.01 63.63
C ASP A 641 -4.34 9.95 64.79
N GLY A 642 -5.13 11.01 64.54
CA GLY A 642 -5.48 12.04 65.54
C GLY A 642 -4.43 13.15 65.77
N SER A 643 -3.36 13.21 64.98
CA SER A 643 -2.40 14.33 64.96
C SER A 643 -3.08 15.65 64.54
N GLN A 644 -2.69 16.76 65.17
CA GLN A 644 -3.20 18.09 64.84
C GLN A 644 -2.06 19.08 64.66
N ARG A 645 -2.18 20.01 63.70
CA ARG A 645 -1.15 21.05 63.50
C ARG A 645 -1.22 22.09 64.61
N PHE A 646 -0.13 22.25 65.37
CA PHE A 646 0.00 23.28 66.41
C PHE A 646 0.58 24.58 65.86
N GLY A 647 1.60 24.50 64.99
CA GLY A 647 2.27 25.66 64.42
C GLY A 647 3.38 25.26 63.45
N TYR A 648 4.28 26.20 63.17
CA TYR A 648 5.40 25.98 62.26
C TYR A 648 6.73 26.24 62.94
N VAL A 649 7.74 25.47 62.59
CA VAL A 649 9.09 25.55 63.19
C VAL A 649 9.69 26.95 63.07
N GLY A 650 9.41 27.67 61.97
CA GLY A 650 9.88 29.05 61.78
C GLY A 650 9.43 30.04 62.86
N GLN A 651 8.28 29.80 63.51
CA GLN A 651 7.75 30.65 64.57
C GLN A 651 8.54 30.55 65.89
N TYR A 652 9.28 29.45 66.07
CA TYR A 652 10.05 29.13 67.28
C TYR A 652 11.55 29.03 66.97
N LYS A 653 12.00 29.64 65.87
CA LYS A 653 13.40 29.63 65.44
C LYS A 653 14.30 30.16 66.57
N ASN A 654 15.39 29.45 66.81
CA ASN A 654 16.38 29.68 67.85
C ASN A 654 15.91 29.50 69.30
N GLN A 655 14.70 28.99 69.55
CA GLN A 655 14.25 28.70 70.91
C GLN A 655 14.92 27.42 71.44
N GLU A 656 15.39 27.47 72.70
CA GLU A 656 15.83 26.29 73.42
C GLU A 656 14.63 25.51 73.96
N ILE A 657 14.70 24.19 73.81
CA ILE A 657 13.67 23.26 74.26
C ILE A 657 14.32 22.08 74.97
N THR A 658 13.58 21.47 75.89
CA THR A 658 13.95 20.18 76.49
C THR A 658 13.13 19.08 75.82
N VAL A 659 13.82 18.14 75.17
CA VAL A 659 13.22 16.97 74.54
C VAL A 659 12.97 15.91 75.60
N THR A 660 11.73 15.39 75.67
CA THR A 660 11.28 14.39 76.64
C THR A 660 11.15 12.99 76.04
N ALA A 661 10.99 12.88 74.73
CA ALA A 661 11.01 11.59 74.02
C ALA A 661 11.47 11.73 72.56
N GLU A 662 12.06 10.66 72.02
CA GLU A 662 12.28 10.45 70.59
C GLU A 662 11.30 9.34 70.13
N ILE A 663 10.52 9.61 69.09
CA ILE A 663 9.43 8.77 68.59
C ILE A 663 9.69 8.45 67.13
N ARG A 664 9.90 7.18 66.80
CA ARG A 664 10.13 6.74 65.42
C ARG A 664 8.81 6.31 64.80
N THR A 665 8.51 6.76 63.59
CA THR A 665 7.31 6.39 62.84
C THR A 665 7.67 5.58 61.59
N ALA A 666 6.72 4.81 61.06
CA ALA A 666 7.00 3.82 60.02
C ALA A 666 7.16 4.45 58.63
N TYR A 667 6.47 5.55 58.36
CA TYR A 667 6.54 6.26 57.10
C TYR A 667 7.85 7.05 56.99
N ASN A 668 8.67 6.70 55.99
CA ASN A 668 10.00 7.27 55.74
C ASN A 668 10.99 7.20 56.92
N ASP A 669 10.69 6.38 57.91
CA ASP A 669 11.58 6.12 59.05
C ASP A 669 11.96 7.37 59.87
N VAL A 670 11.04 8.35 59.93
CA VAL A 670 11.29 9.65 60.55
C VAL A 670 11.31 9.53 62.08
N THR A 671 12.23 10.25 62.72
CA THR A 671 12.26 10.40 64.18
C THR A 671 11.70 11.77 64.56
N TRP A 672 10.60 11.75 65.30
CA TRP A 672 9.96 12.92 65.89
C TRP A 672 10.46 13.12 67.32
N VAL A 673 10.56 14.36 67.75
CA VAL A 673 10.87 14.70 69.15
C VAL A 673 9.63 15.20 69.86
N GLU A 674 9.43 14.75 71.09
CA GLU A 674 8.40 15.25 72.01
C GLU A 674 8.99 16.31 72.94
N PHE A 675 8.31 17.43 73.08
CA PHE A 675 8.69 18.52 73.98
C PHE A 675 7.48 19.38 74.33
N LYS A 676 7.66 20.40 75.20
CA LYS A 676 6.59 21.33 75.56
C LYS A 676 6.79 22.71 74.94
N LEU A 677 5.75 23.24 74.32
CA LEU A 677 5.63 24.66 73.95
C LEU A 677 4.35 25.22 74.56
N ASN A 678 4.44 26.38 75.22
CA ASN A 678 3.30 27.04 75.88
C ASN A 678 2.50 26.09 76.81
N GLY A 679 3.19 25.15 77.47
CA GLY A 679 2.57 24.15 78.35
C GLY A 679 1.95 22.94 77.66
N GLN A 680 1.81 22.95 76.32
CA GLN A 680 1.26 21.85 75.53
C GLN A 680 2.37 20.91 75.03
N THR A 681 2.13 19.60 75.09
CA THR A 681 3.01 18.60 74.48
C THR A 681 2.89 18.67 72.96
N VAL A 682 4.03 18.81 72.29
CA VAL A 682 4.13 18.99 70.84
C VAL A 682 5.24 18.11 70.25
N TYR A 683 5.19 17.94 68.94
CA TYR A 683 6.05 17.05 68.16
C TYR A 683 6.60 17.78 66.93
N THR A 684 7.88 17.60 66.64
CA THR A 684 8.46 18.01 65.34
C THR A 684 9.55 17.02 64.90
N ASP A 685 9.88 17.01 63.61
CA ASP A 685 10.97 16.19 63.08
C ASP A 685 12.30 16.58 63.76
N ILE A 686 13.07 15.59 64.23
CA ILE A 686 14.38 15.80 64.86
C ILE A 686 15.35 16.58 63.97
N ALA A 687 15.20 16.51 62.64
CA ALA A 687 15.98 17.26 61.67
C ALA A 687 15.82 18.79 61.81
N ASN A 688 14.75 19.26 62.46
CA ASN A 688 14.52 20.68 62.74
C ASN A 688 15.31 21.19 63.96
N LEU A 689 16.09 20.33 64.64
CA LEU A 689 16.80 20.65 65.87
C LEU A 689 18.33 20.60 65.69
N LYS A 690 19.04 21.46 66.43
CA LYS A 690 20.50 21.42 66.59
C LYS A 690 20.84 20.88 67.97
N ARG A 691 21.30 19.63 68.02
CA ARG A 691 21.73 18.98 69.26
C ARG A 691 23.00 19.66 69.79
N TYR A 692 22.97 20.03 71.07
CA TYR A 692 24.17 20.50 71.76
C TYR A 692 25.18 19.36 71.94
N ALA A 693 26.46 19.69 71.83
CA ALA A 693 27.54 18.79 72.20
C ALA A 693 27.57 18.64 73.73
N THR A 694 27.91 17.45 74.23
CA THR A 694 28.16 17.22 75.66
C THR A 694 29.64 17.01 75.90
N ILE A 695 30.09 17.30 77.12
CA ILE A 695 31.49 17.10 77.51
C ILE A 695 31.72 15.60 77.72
N THR A 696 32.66 15.04 76.97
CA THR A 696 33.09 13.62 77.07
C THR A 696 34.33 13.45 77.93
N GLN A 697 35.21 14.45 77.95
CA GLN A 697 36.46 14.41 78.70
C GLN A 697 36.84 15.81 79.20
N SER A 698 37.41 15.89 80.39
CA SER A 698 38.00 17.12 80.94
C SER A 698 39.31 16.78 81.63
N VAL A 699 40.41 17.39 81.18
CA VAL A 699 41.77 17.13 81.68
C VAL A 699 42.37 18.43 82.19
N ASP A 700 42.84 18.43 83.44
CA ASP A 700 43.62 19.53 83.99
C ASP A 700 45.02 19.56 83.35
N VAL A 701 45.45 20.72 82.88
CA VAL A 701 46.76 20.93 82.25
C VAL A 701 47.37 22.23 82.77
N ASN A 702 48.68 22.41 82.55
CA ASN A 702 49.37 23.66 82.85
C ASN A 702 50.52 23.88 81.87
N TYR A 703 50.22 24.53 80.75
CA TYR A 703 51.23 24.95 79.79
C TYR A 703 50.90 26.33 79.23
N THR A 704 51.93 27.01 78.73
CA THR A 704 51.79 28.27 78.02
C THR A 704 51.70 28.02 76.52
N ALA A 705 50.86 28.81 75.84
CA ALA A 705 50.71 28.76 74.40
C ALA A 705 50.40 30.16 73.86
N THR A 706 50.77 30.40 72.61
CA THR A 706 50.43 31.66 71.92
C THR A 706 49.19 31.43 71.06
N ILE A 707 48.19 32.30 71.18
CA ILE A 707 47.02 32.28 70.32
C ILE A 707 47.46 32.64 68.89
N GLN A 708 47.15 31.78 67.93
CA GLN A 708 47.37 31.97 66.50
C GLN A 708 46.02 31.93 65.78
N ALA A 709 45.36 33.09 65.74
CA ALA A 709 43.99 33.24 65.25
C ALA A 709 43.84 34.38 64.23
N LYS A 710 44.95 34.85 63.63
CA LYS A 710 44.93 35.86 62.57
C LYS A 710 43.97 35.44 61.44
N ASN A 711 42.94 36.25 61.21
CA ASN A 711 41.84 36.01 60.26
C ASN A 711 40.90 34.84 60.59
N SER A 712 40.92 34.30 61.81
CA SER A 712 39.98 33.26 62.24
C SER A 712 38.58 33.83 62.47
N ASN A 713 37.55 33.09 62.03
CA ASN A 713 36.14 33.35 62.37
C ASN A 713 35.67 32.52 63.57
N GLN A 714 36.58 31.92 64.33
CA GLN A 714 36.23 31.14 65.52
C GLN A 714 35.98 32.04 66.74
N GLY A 715 34.95 31.69 67.50
CA GLY A 715 34.58 32.36 68.73
C GLY A 715 35.42 31.92 69.93
N ILE A 716 35.49 32.79 70.91
CA ILE A 716 35.79 32.48 72.30
C ILE A 716 34.44 32.53 73.04
N ASP A 717 34.16 31.50 73.81
CA ASP A 717 32.91 31.34 74.54
C ASP A 717 33.17 31.31 76.06
N THR A 718 32.15 31.65 76.84
CA THR A 718 32.17 31.64 78.32
C THR A 718 31.02 30.79 78.84
N VAL A 719 31.06 30.47 80.14
CA VAL A 719 30.20 29.50 80.85
C VAL A 719 30.47 28.05 80.42
N GLN A 720 30.47 27.76 79.13
CA GLN A 720 30.76 26.45 78.53
C GLN A 720 31.48 26.63 77.18
N PRO A 721 32.08 25.57 76.62
CA PRO A 721 32.56 25.59 75.25
C PRO A 721 31.45 25.82 74.22
N TYR A 722 31.82 26.37 73.05
CA TYR A 722 30.86 26.58 71.96
C TYR A 722 30.08 25.30 71.64
N ASN A 723 28.80 25.47 71.30
CA ASN A 723 27.87 24.38 70.99
C ASN A 723 27.56 23.42 72.17
N VAL A 724 28.02 23.71 73.40
CA VAL A 724 27.54 23.07 74.63
C VAL A 724 26.37 23.87 75.21
N ALA A 725 25.39 23.17 75.80
CA ALA A 725 24.20 23.80 76.37
C ALA A 725 24.59 24.88 77.41
N GLY A 726 24.03 26.09 77.26
CA GLY A 726 24.33 27.24 78.12
C GLY A 726 25.61 28.01 77.77
N SER A 727 26.32 27.65 76.70
CA SER A 727 27.46 28.43 76.17
C SER A 727 27.02 29.85 75.81
N GLN A 728 27.85 30.82 76.12
CA GLN A 728 27.63 32.22 75.78
C GLN A 728 28.83 32.76 75.00
N HIS A 729 28.58 33.41 73.87
CA HIS A 729 29.66 34.01 73.09
C HIS A 729 30.31 35.16 73.86
N PHE A 730 31.64 35.11 74.01
CA PHE A 730 32.42 36.12 74.72
C PHE A 730 33.08 37.13 73.75
N GLY A 731 33.64 36.65 72.64
CA GLY A 731 34.29 37.48 71.63
C GLY A 731 34.96 36.66 70.53
N TRP A 732 35.73 37.29 69.63
CA TRP A 732 36.41 36.58 68.54
C TRP A 732 37.86 36.25 68.88
N ALA A 733 38.34 35.06 68.52
CA ALA A 733 39.72 34.65 68.79
C ALA A 733 40.75 35.57 68.09
N ARG A 734 40.40 36.10 66.91
CA ARG A 734 41.26 37.02 66.13
C ARG A 734 41.66 38.28 66.89
N ASP A 735 40.82 38.72 67.83
CA ASP A 735 41.05 39.95 68.61
C ASP A 735 42.17 39.77 69.66
N TYR A 736 42.61 38.52 69.85
CA TYR A 736 43.66 38.12 70.79
C TYR A 736 44.82 37.38 70.11
N ASP A 737 44.95 37.49 68.78
CA ASP A 737 46.07 36.91 68.03
C ASP A 737 47.43 37.38 68.58
N GLY A 738 48.37 36.45 68.71
CA GLY A 738 49.69 36.69 69.30
C GLY A 738 49.72 36.79 70.83
N LYS A 739 48.58 36.72 71.53
CA LYS A 739 48.55 36.76 73.00
C LYS A 739 49.05 35.45 73.59
N LEU A 740 49.99 35.55 74.54
CA LEU A 740 50.43 34.42 75.35
C LEU A 740 49.39 34.13 76.44
N ILE A 741 48.96 32.89 76.56
CA ILE A 741 47.99 32.43 77.55
C ILE A 741 48.52 31.22 78.32
N THR A 742 47.96 30.98 79.50
CA THR A 742 48.15 29.75 80.28
C THR A 742 46.89 28.91 80.17
N VAL A 743 47.01 27.73 79.57
CA VAL A 743 45.90 26.77 79.47
C VAL A 743 45.80 25.99 80.77
N THR A 744 44.59 25.93 81.32
CA THR A 744 44.29 25.29 82.62
C THR A 744 43.52 23.98 82.49
N LYS A 745 42.71 23.83 81.43
CA LYS A 745 42.04 22.58 81.09
C LYS A 745 41.98 22.36 79.59
N GLU A 746 41.92 21.11 79.20
CA GLU A 746 41.46 20.66 77.88
C GLU A 746 40.15 19.90 78.04
N ILE A 747 39.14 20.27 77.26
CA ILE A 747 37.79 19.74 77.33
C ILE A 747 37.44 19.18 75.96
N THR A 748 37.13 17.90 75.88
CA THR A 748 36.67 17.27 74.64
C THR A 748 35.15 17.12 74.68
N THR A 749 34.49 17.47 73.57
CA THR A 749 33.04 17.38 73.41
C THR A 749 32.64 16.24 72.46
N THR A 750 31.36 15.84 72.44
CA THR A 750 30.86 14.72 71.62
C THR A 750 30.98 14.93 70.11
N ASP A 751 31.21 16.16 69.65
CA ASP A 751 31.55 16.51 68.27
C ASP A 751 33.06 16.40 67.97
N ASN A 752 33.83 15.80 68.89
CA ASN A 752 35.28 15.58 68.81
C ASN A 752 36.12 16.85 68.70
N VAL A 753 35.60 17.98 69.19
CA VAL A 753 36.39 19.21 69.33
C VAL A 753 37.04 19.24 70.71
N THR A 754 38.32 19.62 70.77
CA THR A 754 39.01 19.89 72.03
C THR A 754 39.10 21.39 72.26
N TRP A 755 38.50 21.83 73.34
CA TRP A 755 38.48 23.21 73.80
C TRP A 755 39.51 23.43 74.90
N VAL A 756 40.24 24.53 74.85
CA VAL A 756 41.15 24.97 75.91
C VAL A 756 40.44 25.95 76.84
N GLN A 757 40.55 25.73 78.15
CA GLN A 757 40.08 26.65 79.18
C GLN A 757 41.23 27.53 79.69
N PHE A 758 41.04 28.83 79.69
CA PHE A 758 42.01 29.80 80.23
C PHE A 758 41.30 31.03 80.80
N ASN A 759 42.02 31.82 81.59
CA ASN A 759 41.51 33.10 82.06
C ASN A 759 41.86 34.21 81.05
N LEU A 760 40.85 34.93 80.59
CA LEU A 760 41.00 36.08 79.71
C LEU A 760 40.30 37.29 80.34
N ASN A 761 41.10 38.28 80.74
CA ASN A 761 40.63 39.53 81.37
C ASN A 761 39.74 39.29 82.62
N GLY A 762 40.06 38.27 83.43
CA GLY A 762 39.30 37.93 84.64
C GLY A 762 38.15 36.96 84.41
N THR A 763 37.80 36.63 83.17
CA THR A 763 36.73 35.67 82.83
C THR A 763 37.32 34.32 82.43
N THR A 764 36.75 33.23 82.94
CA THR A 764 37.05 31.88 82.44
C THR A 764 36.41 31.72 81.06
N VAL A 765 37.23 31.43 80.06
CA VAL A 765 36.79 31.30 78.67
C VAL A 765 37.28 30.00 78.04
N PHE A 766 36.64 29.62 76.93
CA PHE A 766 36.89 28.42 76.17
C PHE A 766 37.14 28.78 74.70
N MET A 767 38.13 28.14 74.08
CA MET A 767 38.49 28.35 72.67
C MET A 767 38.94 27.03 72.06
N ASP A 768 38.77 26.85 70.75
CA ASP A 768 39.28 25.68 70.03
C ASP A 768 40.81 25.57 70.18
N LYS A 769 41.30 24.40 70.62
CA LYS A 769 42.73 24.13 70.84
C LYS A 769 43.58 24.32 69.58
N THR A 770 43.01 24.12 68.40
CA THR A 770 43.71 24.26 67.10
C THR A 770 44.23 25.67 66.84
N LEU A 771 43.74 26.67 67.58
CA LEU A 771 44.20 28.05 67.52
C LEU A 771 45.43 28.33 68.38
N LEU A 772 46.12 27.30 68.89
CA LEU A 772 47.33 27.43 69.70
C LEU A 772 48.56 26.97 68.95
N LEU A 773 49.61 27.79 68.97
CA LEU A 773 50.98 27.36 68.65
C LEU A 773 51.70 26.96 69.93
N GLN A 774 51.99 25.67 70.09
CA GLN A 774 52.71 25.12 71.24
C GLN A 774 54.22 25.28 71.05
N GLN A 775 54.95 25.88 72.00
CA GLN A 775 56.41 25.93 71.96
C GLN A 775 56.99 24.57 72.41
N GLN A 776 57.71 23.87 71.52
CA GLN A 776 58.41 22.61 71.83
C GLN A 776 59.87 22.88 72.26
N ASN A 777 60.26 22.47 73.47
CA ASN A 777 61.64 22.46 73.96
C ASN A 777 62.08 21.01 74.24
N GLN A 778 62.77 20.32 73.32
CA GLN A 778 63.62 19.16 73.66
C GLN A 778 64.92 19.14 72.84
N GLU A 779 66.07 19.03 73.51
CA GLU A 779 67.42 18.98 72.92
C GLU A 779 67.77 17.60 72.32
N VAL A 780 68.55 17.58 71.23
CA VAL A 780 69.04 16.36 70.56
C VAL A 780 70.34 15.84 71.20
N THR A 781 70.44 14.56 71.51
CA THR A 781 71.63 13.94 72.15
C THR A 781 72.12 12.70 71.39
N VAL A 782 73.39 12.31 71.58
CA VAL A 782 73.92 11.02 71.09
C VAL A 782 73.46 9.92 72.06
N ILE A 783 72.70 8.95 71.56
CA ILE A 783 72.11 7.87 72.37
C ILE A 783 72.90 6.56 72.31
N ASN A 784 73.79 6.41 71.32
CA ASN A 784 74.68 5.25 71.22
C ASN A 784 75.97 5.61 70.48
N ARG A 785 77.12 5.05 70.92
CA ARG A 785 78.42 5.15 70.24
C ARG A 785 79.15 3.81 70.32
N LYS A 786 79.42 3.20 69.18
CA LYS A 786 80.16 1.94 69.03
C LYS A 786 81.53 2.19 68.40
N VAL A 787 82.61 1.90 69.11
CA VAL A 787 83.97 1.98 68.56
C VAL A 787 84.18 0.88 67.52
N VAL A 788 84.71 1.25 66.35
CA VAL A 788 85.01 0.34 65.23
C VAL A 788 86.39 0.66 64.65
N ASN A 789 86.92 -0.21 63.80
CA ASN A 789 88.16 0.04 63.07
C ASN A 789 88.11 -0.67 61.71
N TYR A 790 87.67 0.04 60.67
CA TYR A 790 87.66 -0.46 59.31
C TYR A 790 87.94 0.66 58.31
N ASN A 791 88.41 0.28 57.12
CA ASN A 791 88.60 1.21 56.02
C ASN A 791 87.29 1.36 55.24
N ALA A 792 86.96 2.58 54.86
CA ALA A 792 85.85 2.88 53.98
C ALA A 792 86.28 3.89 52.92
N THR A 793 85.58 3.94 51.81
CA THR A 793 85.74 4.98 50.79
C THR A 793 84.49 5.84 50.78
N ILE A 794 84.66 7.16 50.88
CA ILE A 794 83.53 8.09 50.76
C ILE A 794 83.04 8.02 49.31
N ILE A 795 81.78 7.70 49.09
CA ILE A 795 81.19 7.62 47.75
C ILE A 795 79.87 8.35 47.79
N VAL A 796 79.92 9.60 47.33
CA VAL A 796 78.74 10.46 47.21
C VAL A 796 78.77 11.08 45.82
N ASP A 797 77.63 11.04 45.14
CA ASP A 797 77.46 11.73 43.86
C ASP A 797 77.63 13.25 44.06
N GLN A 798 78.10 13.97 43.04
CA GLN A 798 78.36 15.41 43.09
C GLN A 798 77.10 16.23 43.45
N SER A 799 75.92 15.63 43.28
CA SER A 799 74.59 16.20 43.54
C SER A 799 74.02 15.99 44.95
N SER A 800 74.66 15.20 45.83
CA SER A 800 74.00 14.57 46.99
C SER A 800 73.68 15.45 48.20
N GLY A 801 74.12 16.71 48.27
CA GLY A 801 73.73 17.65 49.35
C GLY A 801 74.05 17.21 50.79
N GLN A 802 74.86 16.16 50.99
CA GLN A 802 75.17 15.63 52.32
C GLN A 802 76.37 16.34 52.95
N GLY A 803 76.21 16.75 54.21
CA GLY A 803 77.22 17.49 54.96
C GLY A 803 78.07 16.61 55.88
N ILE A 804 79.38 16.88 55.91
CA ILE A 804 80.27 16.40 56.95
C ILE A 804 80.26 17.42 58.08
N ASN A 805 80.04 16.99 59.32
CA ASN A 805 80.04 17.84 60.51
C ASN A 805 81.24 17.51 61.41
N ALA A 806 81.87 18.53 61.99
CA ALA A 806 82.94 18.39 62.96
C ALA A 806 82.40 18.44 64.39
N ASN A 807 83.19 17.90 65.32
CA ASN A 807 82.96 17.85 66.77
C ASN A 807 81.78 16.98 67.24
N GLN A 808 80.62 17.06 66.60
CA GLN A 808 79.42 16.25 66.89
C GLN A 808 78.60 15.96 65.62
N PRO A 809 77.75 14.89 65.61
CA PRO A 809 76.78 14.64 64.55
C PRO A 809 75.80 15.80 64.33
N TYR A 810 75.17 15.85 63.14
CA TYR A 810 74.24 16.93 62.78
C TYR A 810 73.11 17.10 63.82
N LEU A 811 72.79 18.36 64.15
CA LEU A 811 71.78 18.79 65.14
C LEU A 811 72.08 18.45 66.61
N VAL A 812 73.18 17.75 66.93
CA VAL A 812 73.64 17.61 68.32
C VAL A 812 74.31 18.93 68.76
N PRO A 813 74.01 19.45 69.98
CA PRO A 813 74.66 20.65 70.50
C PRO A 813 76.18 20.59 70.40
N GLY A 814 76.80 21.61 69.80
CA GLY A 814 78.24 21.67 69.53
C GLY A 814 78.67 21.15 68.15
N SER A 815 77.75 20.64 67.34
CA SER A 815 78.02 20.28 65.94
C SER A 815 78.29 21.52 65.09
N THR A 816 79.35 21.47 64.29
CA THR A 816 79.71 22.54 63.36
C THR A 816 79.92 21.97 61.96
N PHE A 817 79.32 22.59 60.95
CA PHE A 817 79.49 22.14 59.57
C PHE A 817 80.97 22.22 59.13
N TYR A 818 81.52 21.10 58.65
CA TYR A 818 82.93 20.99 58.23
C TYR A 818 83.09 21.18 56.72
N GLY A 819 82.17 20.64 55.92
CA GLY A 819 82.21 20.74 54.47
C GLY A 819 81.24 19.78 53.79
N TRP A 820 81.07 19.93 52.49
CA TRP A 820 80.20 19.05 51.71
C TRP A 820 80.90 17.73 51.39
N ALA A 821 80.20 16.62 51.53
CA ALA A 821 80.78 15.28 51.39
C ALA A 821 81.27 14.97 49.97
N ASN A 822 80.65 15.57 48.96
CA ASN A 822 81.05 15.43 47.55
C ASN A 822 82.50 15.92 47.29
N GLN A 823 83.02 16.87 48.07
CA GLN A 823 84.40 17.34 47.98
C GLN A 823 85.43 16.27 48.38
N TYR A 824 84.99 15.25 49.12
CA TYR A 824 85.81 14.15 49.63
C TYR A 824 85.47 12.81 48.96
N SER A 825 84.65 12.82 47.90
CA SER A 825 84.25 11.61 47.18
C SER A 825 85.47 10.90 46.57
N GLY A 826 85.55 9.58 46.73
CA GLY A 826 86.69 8.74 46.37
C GLY A 826 87.79 8.65 47.44
N GLN A 827 87.74 9.44 48.51
CA GLN A 827 88.76 9.41 49.56
C GLN A 827 88.61 8.16 50.45
N LYS A 828 89.72 7.43 50.64
CA LYS A 828 89.81 6.34 51.61
C LYS A 828 90.00 6.92 53.01
N ILE A 829 89.18 6.47 53.94
CA ILE A 829 89.15 6.89 55.35
C ILE A 829 89.20 5.67 56.26
N GLN A 830 89.67 5.89 57.49
CA GLN A 830 89.60 4.90 58.56
C GLN A 830 88.50 5.31 59.54
N VAL A 831 87.43 4.51 59.62
CA VAL A 831 86.30 4.74 60.51
C VAL A 831 86.65 4.25 61.92
N ILE A 832 86.45 5.11 62.92
CA ILE A 832 86.84 4.86 64.32
C ILE A 832 85.64 4.66 65.26
N ALA A 833 84.44 5.14 64.89
CA ALA A 833 83.21 4.84 65.62
C ALA A 833 81.95 4.97 64.74
N GLU A 834 80.85 4.39 65.20
CA GLU A 834 79.48 4.54 64.67
C GLU A 834 78.55 5.07 65.77
N LEU A 835 77.72 6.07 65.47
CA LEU A 835 76.89 6.80 66.44
C LEU A 835 75.44 6.92 65.98
N VAL A 836 74.52 7.06 66.94
CA VAL A 836 73.07 7.27 66.71
C VAL A 836 72.58 8.42 67.61
N THR A 837 71.67 9.27 67.09
CA THR A 837 71.14 10.45 67.81
C THR A 837 69.66 10.30 68.19
N SER A 838 69.21 10.99 69.25
CA SER A 838 67.85 10.86 69.81
C SER A 838 66.74 11.30 68.85
N ASN A 839 67.04 12.20 67.93
CA ASN A 839 66.09 12.69 66.92
C ASN A 839 66.05 11.85 65.64
N ALA A 840 67.03 10.97 65.42
CA ALA A 840 67.14 10.13 64.23
C ALA A 840 67.76 8.76 64.60
N PRO A 841 67.01 7.89 65.31
CA PRO A 841 67.52 6.61 65.79
C PRO A 841 67.93 5.64 64.67
N ASP A 842 67.37 5.83 63.48
CA ASP A 842 67.60 4.97 62.32
C ASP A 842 68.81 5.41 61.47
N ILE A 843 69.40 6.58 61.75
CA ILE A 843 70.58 7.08 61.06
C ILE A 843 71.83 6.72 61.85
N VAL A 844 72.78 6.07 61.19
CA VAL A 844 74.10 5.77 61.75
C VAL A 844 75.10 6.78 61.21
N TRP A 845 75.69 7.58 62.10
CA TRP A 845 76.80 8.47 61.79
C TRP A 845 78.12 7.72 61.95
N ILE A 846 79.02 7.79 60.97
CA ILE A 846 80.40 7.30 61.12
C ILE A 846 81.31 8.43 61.58
N GLU A 847 82.21 8.13 62.53
CA GLU A 847 83.24 9.02 63.04
C GLU A 847 84.59 8.64 62.43
N PHE A 848 85.33 9.62 61.91
CA PHE A 848 86.66 9.44 61.33
C PHE A 848 87.48 10.74 61.41
N LYS A 849 88.75 10.71 61.02
CA LYS A 849 89.63 11.90 61.00
C LYS A 849 89.89 12.39 59.58
N LEU A 850 89.68 13.70 59.36
CA LEU A 850 90.15 14.43 58.19
C LEU A 850 91.05 15.58 58.64
N ASN A 851 92.28 15.65 58.11
CA ASN A 851 93.26 16.69 58.45
C ASN A 851 93.40 16.94 59.96
N ASN A 852 93.45 15.85 60.73
CA ASN A 852 93.53 15.83 62.20
C ASN A 852 92.27 16.28 62.99
N THR A 853 91.15 16.59 62.32
CA THR A 853 89.85 16.92 62.93
C THR A 853 88.94 15.69 62.98
N ILE A 854 88.23 15.48 64.10
CA ILE A 854 87.18 14.45 64.21
C ILE A 854 85.92 14.96 63.49
N VAL A 855 85.44 14.16 62.54
CA VAL A 855 84.30 14.48 61.69
C VAL A 855 83.30 13.32 61.62
N PHE A 856 82.06 13.66 61.31
CA PHE A 856 80.90 12.78 61.26
C PHE A 856 80.16 12.94 59.93
N ILE A 857 79.81 11.82 59.30
CA ILE A 857 78.93 11.78 58.13
C ILE A 857 77.97 10.59 58.29
N ASP A 858 76.83 10.63 57.62
CA ASP A 858 75.93 9.48 57.51
C ASP A 858 76.69 8.28 56.88
N LYS A 859 76.58 7.10 57.50
CA LYS A 859 77.20 5.85 57.05
C LYS A 859 76.80 5.47 55.62
N SER A 860 75.60 5.84 55.18
CA SER A 860 75.14 5.61 53.80
C SER A 860 76.00 6.30 52.74
N CYS A 861 76.80 7.30 53.13
CA CYS A 861 77.69 8.03 52.22
C CYS A 861 79.05 7.34 51.99
N VAL A 862 79.28 6.15 52.56
CA VAL A 862 80.53 5.42 52.39
C VAL A 862 80.29 3.98 51.96
N ILE A 863 81.25 3.42 51.23
CA ILE A 863 81.34 1.99 50.95
C ILE A 863 82.49 1.43 51.78
N VAL A 864 82.18 0.44 52.62
CA VAL A 864 83.17 -0.28 53.44
C VAL A 864 84.04 -1.14 52.51
N GLY A 865 85.35 -0.96 52.62
CA GLY A 865 86.36 -1.61 51.77
C GLY A 865 87.02 -2.83 52.40
#